data_AF-A0A6I1EJ90-F1
#
_entry.id   AF-A0A6I1EJ90-F1
#
_cell.length_a   1.000
_cell.length_b   1.000
_cell.length_c   1.000
_cell.angle_alpha   90.00
_cell.angle_beta   90.00
_cell.angle_gamma   90.00
#
_symmetry.space_group_name_H-M   'P 1'
#
loop_
_entity.id
_entity.type
_entity.pdbx_description
1 polymer ?
#
loop_
_entity_poly.entity_id
_entity_poly.type
_entity_poly.pdbx_seq_one_letter_code
_entity_poly.pdbx_strand_id
1 'polypeptide(L)'
;MDEWVEEEALMSSASIRNPALERSADAALRRIFGFIAFYSLLIFCGLIVLIAACGLTWWVLGTLIPALLQHLKLVVLLLVMLAGIWGVALLVGGILIEPLFRIEKSSPGRARIVTKQEAPELFGLIEETVHEVGASMPKTVYITPDADACVFFDASYWGLFKGAEKNLSIGMGLMADLSRSEFKAVLAHEFGHVAQSAMRCGSAVWILNQMIDALLSSRSRFDERIDAWAQADSRLWRLFGSAAKRLLRFIRGLVLKRWIKLKKADLSLSRQMEFDADAAAGRTAGITNTISMLAKLPVLSRRQTLCSRLIAQFYREKGELLTDFWGAYRSLEHLFERNDGVRLSALEPLAMIPAGFEGSDARLSLEDVWDTHPVIADRIEALRRLAGDASEDDAQGAESHSPAMSLIPAALAMAVGAEALSAVTGVDPTRAGKTKESRGTSQFAVWAQGEFSRYIPPVSLAPYVDRDLVEFDLSTAIENALAAPQPDPFIPANDADVRQYAAALEDAGALRDILLSRREAEALRYGSIRVEDLNSKNLDEALSQPMALAEERLQSLEPRVRTIDEAVFKWLYSHDRGAVARSYCDIFYAQSFLSSADTLADRGERLQAWLDRVNEQLLDAKKAEAEVFMKETSALMDDVTALLPYIDWDALEDVEDAAGLQELRRTADSFVAKDENEAEETVETRTLTSFAQNIVQLHETLRQAARGFIADRVYELRAAGPDMTGLGSSEEDA
;
A
#
# COMPACT_ATOMS: atom_id res chain seq x y z
N MET A 1 2.64 13.75 -52.89
CA MET A 1 3.88 14.28 -52.30
C MET A 1 3.55 15.33 -51.24
N ASP A 2 2.51 16.13 -51.47
CA ASP A 2 2.00 17.07 -50.45
C ASP A 2 1.25 16.41 -49.26
N GLU A 3 0.55 15.28 -49.45
CA GLU A 3 -0.07 14.52 -48.33
C GLU A 3 0.96 13.92 -47.34
N TRP A 4 2.16 13.57 -47.81
CA TRP A 4 3.21 13.01 -46.95
C TRP A 4 3.96 14.12 -46.19
N VAL A 5 4.00 15.34 -46.74
CA VAL A 5 4.63 16.49 -46.10
C VAL A 5 3.69 17.11 -45.06
N GLU A 6 2.37 17.07 -45.26
CA GLU A 6 1.40 17.45 -44.21
C GLU A 6 1.36 16.44 -43.06
N GLU A 7 1.48 15.14 -43.32
CA GLU A 7 1.56 14.11 -42.27
C GLU A 7 2.87 14.20 -41.47
N GLU A 8 3.99 14.54 -42.13
CA GLU A 8 5.28 14.79 -41.47
C GLU A 8 5.30 16.14 -40.72
N ALA A 9 4.55 17.14 -41.18
CA ALA A 9 4.37 18.42 -40.48
C ALA A 9 3.45 18.32 -39.25
N LEU A 10 2.37 17.51 -39.34
CA LEU A 10 1.50 17.18 -38.20
C LEU A 10 2.20 16.31 -37.15
N MET A 11 3.15 15.46 -37.57
CA MET A 11 4.04 14.71 -36.67
C MET A 11 5.19 15.55 -36.09
N SER A 12 5.45 16.74 -36.65
CA SER A 12 6.57 17.61 -36.28
C SER A 12 6.21 18.73 -35.29
N SER A 13 4.93 19.08 -35.10
CA SER A 13 4.54 20.07 -34.10
C SER A 13 4.20 19.40 -32.77
N ALA A 14 5.08 19.59 -31.78
CA ALA A 14 4.92 19.30 -30.35
C ALA A 14 5.32 17.91 -29.80
N SER A 15 6.32 17.22 -30.36
CA SER A 15 7.09 16.25 -29.56
C SER A 15 8.29 16.94 -28.91
N ILE A 16 8.23 17.14 -27.60
CA ILE A 16 9.36 17.58 -26.77
C ILE A 16 10.38 16.43 -26.78
N ARG A 17 11.29 16.42 -27.76
CA ARG A 17 12.40 15.47 -27.79
C ARG A 17 13.44 15.92 -26.76
N ASN A 18 13.39 15.34 -25.57
CA ASN A 18 14.43 15.52 -24.57
C ASN A 18 15.56 14.50 -24.86
N PRO A 19 16.75 14.92 -25.35
CA PRO A 19 17.83 14.01 -25.71
C PRO A 19 18.48 13.29 -24.50
N ALA A 20 18.16 13.70 -23.27
CA ALA A 20 18.51 12.96 -22.06
C ALA A 20 17.55 11.78 -21.84
N LEU A 21 16.25 11.95 -22.15
CA LEU A 21 15.27 10.85 -22.13
C LEU A 21 15.57 9.81 -23.20
N GLU A 22 15.94 10.21 -24.42
CA GLU A 22 16.30 9.26 -25.48
C GLU A 22 17.49 8.36 -25.09
N ARG A 23 18.54 8.96 -24.50
CA ARG A 23 19.71 8.20 -24.03
C ARG A 23 19.38 7.26 -22.86
N SER A 24 18.48 7.68 -21.97
CA SER A 24 18.00 6.86 -20.86
C SER A 24 17.06 5.75 -21.34
N ALA A 25 16.21 6.02 -22.33
CA ALA A 25 15.33 5.06 -22.98
C ALA A 25 16.12 3.98 -23.75
N ASP A 26 17.20 4.36 -24.45
CA ASP A 26 18.11 3.41 -25.12
C ASP A 26 18.85 2.50 -24.12
N ALA A 27 19.21 3.04 -22.95
CA ALA A 27 19.78 2.24 -21.87
C ALA A 27 18.75 1.26 -21.30
N ALA A 28 17.52 1.72 -21.02
CA ALA A 28 16.41 0.88 -20.57
C ALA A 28 16.11 -0.24 -21.59
N LEU A 29 16.00 0.10 -22.89
CA LEU A 29 15.81 -0.85 -23.98
C LEU A 29 16.85 -1.96 -24.00
N ARG A 30 18.14 -1.62 -23.92
CA ARG A 30 19.22 -2.62 -23.88
C ARG A 30 19.09 -3.56 -22.68
N ARG A 31 18.66 -3.04 -21.53
CA ARG A 31 18.45 -3.86 -20.32
C ARG A 31 17.24 -4.78 -20.47
N ILE A 32 16.13 -4.28 -21.03
CA ILE A 32 14.91 -5.05 -21.33
C ILE A 32 15.21 -6.15 -22.34
N PHE A 33 15.84 -5.83 -23.48
CA PHE A 33 16.26 -6.84 -24.47
C PHE A 33 17.22 -7.86 -23.85
N GLY A 34 18.15 -7.41 -23.01
CA GLY A 34 19.04 -8.29 -22.26
C GLY A 34 18.28 -9.25 -21.32
N PHE A 35 17.19 -8.79 -20.70
CA PHE A 35 16.33 -9.62 -19.87
C PHE A 35 15.52 -10.61 -20.72
N ILE A 36 14.90 -10.16 -21.81
CA ILE A 36 14.14 -11.02 -22.73
C ILE A 36 15.05 -12.13 -23.30
N ALA A 37 16.29 -11.78 -23.70
CA ALA A 37 17.28 -12.76 -24.17
C ALA A 37 17.66 -13.76 -23.06
N PHE A 38 17.87 -13.28 -21.82
CA PHE A 38 18.14 -14.14 -20.67
C PHE A 38 16.97 -15.10 -20.38
N TYR A 39 15.74 -14.61 -20.38
CA TYR A 39 14.55 -15.43 -20.14
C TYR A 39 14.32 -16.43 -21.27
N SER A 40 14.52 -16.02 -22.53
CA SER A 40 14.48 -16.90 -23.70
C SER A 40 15.54 -18.01 -23.62
N LEU A 41 16.74 -17.70 -23.10
CA LEU A 41 17.78 -18.68 -22.85
C LEU A 41 17.35 -19.70 -21.77
N LEU A 42 16.68 -19.26 -20.70
CA LEU A 42 16.14 -20.18 -19.68
C LEU A 42 15.11 -21.14 -20.28
N ILE A 43 14.18 -20.63 -21.09
CA ILE A 43 13.19 -21.47 -21.80
C ILE A 43 13.91 -22.46 -22.73
N PHE A 44 14.90 -22.01 -23.48
CA PHE A 44 15.69 -22.86 -24.36
C PHE A 44 16.45 -23.96 -23.60
N CYS A 45 17.05 -23.63 -22.45
CA CYS A 45 17.67 -24.62 -21.56
C CYS A 45 16.63 -25.65 -21.06
N GLY A 46 15.42 -25.20 -20.68
CA GLY A 46 14.33 -26.09 -20.31
C GLY A 46 13.92 -27.04 -21.45
N LEU A 47 13.86 -26.53 -22.68
CA LEU A 47 13.57 -27.34 -23.87
C LEU A 47 14.68 -28.36 -24.16
N ILE A 48 15.95 -28.00 -24.01
CA ILE A 48 17.08 -28.94 -24.14
C ILE A 48 16.96 -30.06 -23.11
N VAL A 49 16.60 -29.74 -21.86
CA VAL A 49 16.42 -30.75 -20.81
C VAL A 49 15.29 -31.72 -21.17
N LEU A 50 14.19 -31.22 -21.75
CA LEU A 50 13.09 -32.07 -22.25
C LEU A 50 13.55 -32.97 -23.41
N ILE A 51 14.28 -32.44 -24.39
CA ILE A 51 14.81 -33.22 -25.52
C ILE A 51 15.80 -34.29 -25.02
N ALA A 52 16.67 -33.93 -24.07
CA ALA A 52 17.60 -34.88 -23.45
C ALA A 52 16.86 -35.99 -22.70
N ALA A 53 15.76 -35.68 -22.00
CA ALA A 53 14.91 -36.67 -21.35
C ALA A 53 14.25 -37.62 -22.36
N CYS A 54 13.76 -37.10 -23.51
CA CYS A 54 13.27 -37.93 -24.62
C CYS A 54 14.34 -38.89 -25.14
N GLY A 55 15.54 -38.37 -25.42
CA GLY A 55 16.68 -39.16 -25.93
C GLY A 55 17.12 -40.24 -24.94
N LEU A 56 17.22 -39.89 -23.66
CA LEU A 56 17.54 -40.82 -22.59
C LEU A 56 16.48 -41.93 -22.47
N THR A 57 15.20 -41.55 -22.58
CA THR A 57 14.07 -42.51 -22.55
C THR A 57 14.15 -43.50 -23.70
N TRP A 58 14.36 -43.00 -24.92
CA TRP A 58 14.51 -43.85 -26.10
C TRP A 58 15.66 -44.83 -25.95
N TRP A 59 16.81 -44.36 -25.46
CA TRP A 59 17.97 -45.20 -25.23
C TRP A 59 17.72 -46.26 -24.14
N VAL A 60 17.13 -45.86 -23.01
CA VAL A 60 16.81 -46.78 -21.89
C VAL A 60 15.79 -47.85 -22.32
N LEU A 61 14.72 -47.46 -23.01
CA LEU A 61 13.71 -48.42 -23.50
C LEU A 61 14.26 -49.33 -24.60
N GLY A 62 15.08 -48.81 -25.50
CA GLY A 62 15.58 -49.56 -26.67
C GLY A 62 16.76 -50.49 -26.38
N THR A 63 17.56 -50.21 -25.34
CA THR A 63 18.80 -50.94 -25.07
C THR A 63 18.84 -51.59 -23.68
N LEU A 64 18.65 -50.80 -22.62
CA LEU A 64 18.81 -51.24 -21.23
C LEU A 64 17.67 -52.15 -20.77
N ILE A 65 16.42 -51.77 -20.99
CA ILE A 65 15.27 -52.56 -20.52
C ILE A 65 15.26 -53.97 -21.14
N PRO A 66 15.44 -54.16 -22.47
CA PRO A 66 15.53 -55.48 -23.08
C PRO A 66 16.65 -56.36 -22.49
N ALA A 67 17.81 -55.77 -22.19
CA ALA A 67 18.95 -56.47 -21.59
C ALA A 67 18.71 -56.87 -20.12
N LEU A 68 17.82 -56.18 -19.42
CA LEU A 68 17.54 -56.34 -17.98
C LEU A 68 16.19 -57.03 -17.69
N LEU A 69 15.49 -57.55 -18.70
CA LEU A 69 14.16 -58.16 -18.53
C LEU A 69 14.15 -59.32 -17.52
N GLN A 70 15.28 -60.00 -17.32
CA GLN A 70 15.43 -61.09 -16.34
C GLN A 70 15.50 -60.59 -14.89
N HIS A 71 15.69 -59.28 -14.67
CA HIS A 71 15.83 -58.67 -13.35
C HIS A 71 14.73 -57.63 -13.10
N LEU A 72 13.51 -58.11 -12.87
CA LEU A 72 12.30 -57.28 -12.72
C LEU A 72 12.46 -56.10 -11.74
N LYS A 73 13.16 -56.30 -10.60
CA LYS A 73 13.41 -55.23 -9.61
C LYS A 73 14.25 -54.08 -10.18
N LEU A 74 15.23 -54.37 -11.03
CA LEU A 74 16.08 -53.35 -11.67
C LEU A 74 15.31 -52.59 -12.75
N VAL A 75 14.45 -53.28 -13.50
CA VAL A 75 13.57 -52.65 -14.49
C VAL A 75 12.60 -51.68 -13.81
N VAL A 76 11.96 -52.08 -12.72
CA VAL A 76 11.08 -51.19 -11.94
C VAL A 76 11.83 -49.98 -11.40
N LEU A 77 13.05 -50.17 -10.87
CA LEU A 77 13.90 -49.06 -10.40
C LEU A 77 14.23 -48.08 -11.55
N LEU A 78 14.60 -48.59 -12.72
CA LEU A 78 14.89 -47.79 -13.92
C LEU A 78 13.67 -46.97 -14.37
N LEU A 79 12.48 -47.57 -14.37
CA LEU A 79 11.24 -46.87 -14.72
C LEU A 79 10.89 -45.78 -13.71
N VAL A 80 11.08 -46.01 -12.41
CA VAL A 80 10.86 -44.99 -11.37
C VAL A 80 11.86 -43.83 -11.51
N MET A 81 13.14 -44.13 -11.78
CA MET A 81 14.16 -43.11 -12.04
C MET A 81 13.83 -42.28 -13.28
N LEU A 82 13.37 -42.94 -14.35
CA LEU A 82 12.97 -42.28 -15.58
C LEU A 82 11.76 -41.38 -15.37
N ALA A 83 10.74 -41.87 -14.64
CA ALA A 83 9.57 -41.08 -14.26
C ALA A 83 9.95 -39.86 -13.41
N GLY A 84 10.94 -40.00 -12.52
CA GLY A 84 11.45 -38.90 -11.70
C GLY A 84 12.12 -37.83 -12.55
N ILE A 85 12.98 -38.23 -13.50
CA ILE A 85 13.64 -37.31 -14.44
C ILE A 85 12.62 -36.57 -15.30
N TRP A 86 11.63 -37.28 -15.84
CA TRP A 86 10.53 -36.67 -16.59
C TRP A 86 9.70 -35.71 -15.74
N GLY A 87 9.43 -36.07 -14.50
CA GLY A 87 8.75 -35.19 -13.54
C GLY A 87 9.50 -33.88 -13.38
N VAL A 88 10.84 -33.91 -13.21
CA VAL A 88 11.64 -32.68 -13.09
C VAL A 88 11.64 -31.89 -14.40
N ALA A 89 11.84 -32.56 -15.54
CA ALA A 89 11.94 -31.91 -16.85
C ALA A 89 10.63 -31.23 -17.27
N LEU A 90 9.49 -31.92 -17.14
CA LEU A 90 8.16 -31.37 -17.45
C LEU A 90 7.78 -30.23 -16.52
N LEU A 91 8.22 -30.29 -15.27
CA LEU A 91 7.89 -29.29 -14.28
C LEU A 91 8.72 -28.02 -14.46
N VAL A 92 10.02 -28.13 -14.70
CA VAL A 92 10.89 -26.98 -15.01
C VAL A 92 10.47 -26.33 -16.32
N GLY A 93 10.25 -27.14 -17.36
CA GLY A 93 9.76 -26.64 -18.65
C GLY A 93 8.37 -26.01 -18.52
N GLY A 94 7.46 -26.68 -17.82
CA GLY A 94 6.10 -26.22 -17.57
C GLY A 94 6.06 -24.87 -16.86
N ILE A 95 6.85 -24.67 -15.80
CA ILE A 95 6.87 -23.41 -15.03
C ILE A 95 7.52 -22.26 -15.80
N LEU A 96 8.53 -22.52 -16.62
CA LEU A 96 9.15 -21.47 -17.45
C LEU A 96 8.25 -21.04 -18.62
N ILE A 97 7.36 -21.93 -19.05
CA ILE A 97 6.49 -21.70 -20.20
C ILE A 97 5.10 -21.23 -19.75
N GLU A 98 4.61 -21.67 -18.59
CA GLU A 98 3.29 -21.34 -18.06
C GLU A 98 3.00 -19.83 -18.03
N PRO A 99 3.93 -18.93 -17.59
CA PRO A 99 3.72 -17.49 -17.62
C PRO A 99 3.51 -16.91 -19.03
N LEU A 100 4.02 -17.56 -20.08
CA LEU A 100 3.79 -17.15 -21.47
C LEU A 100 2.35 -17.37 -21.92
N PHE A 101 1.62 -18.25 -21.23
CA PHE A 101 0.25 -18.64 -21.55
C PHE A 101 -0.76 -18.25 -20.48
N ARG A 102 -0.31 -17.98 -19.23
CA ARG A 102 -1.08 -17.30 -18.18
C ARG A 102 -1.15 -15.81 -18.48
N ILE A 103 -1.86 -15.52 -19.55
CA ILE A 103 -2.20 -14.18 -19.93
C ILE A 103 -3.67 -14.03 -19.58
N GLU A 104 -3.91 -13.59 -18.36
CA GLU A 104 -5.23 -13.09 -18.01
C GLU A 104 -5.41 -11.77 -18.76
N LYS A 105 -6.60 -11.56 -19.33
CA LYS A 105 -7.00 -10.21 -19.71
C LYS A 105 -6.91 -9.40 -18.43
N SER A 106 -6.08 -8.37 -18.40
CA SER A 106 -6.07 -7.41 -17.30
C SER A 106 -7.38 -6.63 -17.37
N SER A 107 -8.49 -7.23 -16.98
CA SER A 107 -9.67 -6.46 -16.63
C SER A 107 -9.44 -6.03 -15.18
N PRO A 108 -9.47 -4.73 -14.86
CA PRO A 108 -9.42 -4.31 -13.48
C PRO A 108 -10.56 -5.04 -12.76
N GLY A 109 -10.24 -5.74 -11.68
CA GLY A 109 -11.24 -6.48 -10.94
C GLY A 109 -12.32 -5.51 -10.50
N ARG A 110 -13.60 -5.80 -10.78
CA ARG A 110 -14.76 -4.94 -10.45
C ARG A 110 -14.89 -3.68 -11.31
N ALA A 111 -14.46 -3.76 -12.57
CA ALA A 111 -14.63 -2.70 -13.54
C ALA A 111 -15.75 -2.98 -14.54
N ARG A 112 -16.55 -1.95 -14.82
CA ARG A 112 -17.60 -1.99 -15.84
C ARG A 112 -17.09 -1.45 -17.16
N ILE A 113 -17.23 -2.22 -18.25
CA ILE A 113 -16.96 -1.72 -19.60
C ILE A 113 -18.05 -0.74 -19.99
N VAL A 114 -17.66 0.43 -20.48
CA VAL A 114 -18.58 1.49 -20.90
C VAL A 114 -18.38 1.79 -22.38
N THR A 115 -19.49 1.99 -23.07
CA THR A 115 -19.52 2.31 -24.50
C THR A 115 -19.83 3.78 -24.76
N LYS A 116 -19.46 4.29 -25.93
CA LYS A 116 -19.78 5.68 -26.36
C LYS A 116 -21.28 5.97 -26.35
N GLN A 117 -22.12 4.95 -26.57
CA GLN A 117 -23.58 5.09 -26.51
C GLN A 117 -24.08 5.29 -25.06
N GLU A 118 -23.41 4.68 -24.08
CA GLU A 118 -23.78 4.81 -22.67
C GLU A 118 -23.29 6.13 -22.07
N ALA A 119 -22.10 6.61 -22.40
CA ALA A 119 -21.55 7.86 -21.85
C ALA A 119 -20.94 8.76 -22.96
N PRO A 120 -21.77 9.40 -23.80
CA PRO A 120 -21.27 10.16 -24.96
C PRO A 120 -20.41 11.36 -24.58
N GLU A 121 -20.73 12.06 -23.49
CA GLU A 121 -19.98 13.24 -23.03
C GLU A 121 -18.58 12.86 -22.52
N LEU A 122 -18.48 11.79 -21.73
CA LEU A 122 -17.20 11.21 -21.31
C LEU A 122 -16.32 10.84 -22.50
N PHE A 123 -16.88 10.12 -23.48
CA PHE A 123 -16.13 9.74 -24.68
C PHE A 123 -15.73 10.96 -25.52
N GLY A 124 -16.56 12.01 -25.57
CA GLY A 124 -16.19 13.28 -26.21
C GLY A 124 -14.97 13.94 -25.56
N LEU A 125 -14.93 13.98 -24.22
CA LEU A 125 -13.78 14.52 -23.48
C LEU A 125 -12.52 13.66 -23.69
N ILE A 126 -12.65 12.34 -23.72
CA ILE A 126 -11.54 11.43 -24.02
C ILE A 126 -11.00 11.69 -25.44
N GLU A 127 -11.87 11.77 -26.45
CA GLU A 127 -11.48 12.03 -27.84
C GLU A 127 -10.74 13.37 -27.99
N GLU A 128 -11.25 14.42 -27.35
CA GLU A 128 -10.62 15.74 -27.29
C GLU A 128 -9.22 15.66 -26.66
N THR A 129 -9.11 15.04 -25.49
CA THR A 129 -7.84 14.96 -24.75
C THR A 129 -6.80 14.13 -25.49
N VAL A 130 -7.20 12.99 -26.08
CA VAL A 130 -6.31 12.13 -26.89
C VAL A 130 -5.76 12.90 -28.07
N HIS A 131 -6.59 13.70 -28.75
CA HIS A 131 -6.20 14.52 -29.89
C HIS A 131 -5.20 15.61 -29.49
N GLU A 132 -5.45 16.34 -28.40
CA GLU A 132 -4.58 17.42 -27.92
C GLU A 132 -3.22 16.92 -27.39
N VAL A 133 -3.20 15.76 -26.72
CA VAL A 133 -1.95 15.15 -26.21
C VAL A 133 -1.16 14.43 -27.31
N GLY A 134 -1.79 14.10 -28.44
CA GLY A 134 -1.18 13.29 -29.51
C GLY A 134 -1.09 11.80 -29.15
N ALA A 135 -2.02 11.30 -28.32
CA ALA A 135 -2.12 9.89 -27.97
C ALA A 135 -3.02 9.13 -28.95
N SER A 136 -3.15 7.82 -28.77
CA SER A 136 -4.10 6.98 -29.53
C SER A 136 -5.31 6.63 -28.66
N MET A 137 -6.51 6.60 -29.24
CA MET A 137 -7.75 6.25 -28.54
C MET A 137 -7.64 4.89 -27.84
N PRO A 138 -8.08 4.76 -26.57
CA PRO A 138 -8.16 3.46 -25.91
C PRO A 138 -9.17 2.55 -26.61
N LYS A 139 -8.88 1.26 -26.66
CA LYS A 139 -9.77 0.24 -27.23
C LYS A 139 -11.00 0.02 -26.35
N THR A 140 -10.80 -0.04 -25.04
CA THR A 140 -11.85 -0.27 -24.06
C THR A 140 -11.73 0.76 -22.94
N VAL A 141 -12.86 1.35 -22.55
CA VAL A 141 -12.97 2.23 -21.39
C VAL A 141 -13.68 1.47 -20.28
N TYR A 142 -13.03 1.42 -19.13
CA TYR A 142 -13.51 0.80 -17.91
C TYR A 142 -13.84 1.88 -16.89
N ILE A 143 -14.95 1.73 -16.19
CA ILE A 143 -15.28 2.55 -15.04
C ILE A 143 -15.20 1.70 -13.78
N THR A 144 -14.45 2.18 -12.79
CA THR A 144 -14.29 1.56 -11.47
C THR A 144 -14.86 2.47 -10.38
N PRO A 145 -15.19 1.91 -9.20
CA PRO A 145 -15.62 2.72 -8.08
C PRO A 145 -14.50 3.52 -7.42
N ASP A 146 -13.23 3.22 -7.71
CA ASP A 146 -12.03 3.77 -7.06
C ASP A 146 -11.80 5.27 -7.32
N ALA A 147 -10.85 5.90 -6.62
CA ALA A 147 -10.39 7.29 -6.82
C ALA A 147 -9.13 7.36 -7.71
N ASP A 148 -8.96 6.40 -8.62
CA ASP A 148 -7.77 6.30 -9.46
C ASP A 148 -8.16 6.25 -10.93
N ALA A 149 -7.33 6.83 -11.80
CA ALA A 149 -7.40 6.63 -13.23
C ALA A 149 -6.07 6.06 -13.69
N CYS A 150 -6.10 5.10 -14.63
CA CYS A 150 -4.88 4.57 -15.21
C CYS A 150 -5.10 4.08 -16.63
N VAL A 151 -4.11 4.30 -17.50
CA VAL A 151 -4.04 3.58 -18.78
C VAL A 151 -3.19 2.33 -18.62
N PHE A 152 -3.76 1.19 -18.95
CA PHE A 152 -3.08 -0.10 -18.90
C PHE A 152 -3.16 -0.81 -20.26
N PHE A 153 -2.34 -1.84 -20.43
CA PHE A 153 -2.28 -2.60 -21.66
C PHE A 153 -2.93 -3.96 -21.48
N ASP A 154 -3.43 -4.56 -22.55
CA ASP A 154 -3.72 -5.99 -22.49
C ASP A 154 -2.40 -6.77 -22.43
N ALA A 155 -2.21 -7.55 -21.38
CA ALA A 155 -1.13 -8.51 -21.33
C ALA A 155 -1.33 -9.44 -22.51
N SER A 156 -0.35 -9.51 -23.40
CA SER A 156 -0.28 -10.55 -24.40
C SER A 156 1.19 -10.74 -24.73
N TYR A 157 1.67 -11.97 -24.67
CA TYR A 157 3.02 -12.29 -25.15
C TYR A 157 3.20 -11.84 -26.61
N TRP A 158 2.14 -11.93 -27.41
CA TRP A 158 2.13 -11.41 -28.78
C TRP A 158 2.12 -9.88 -28.85
N GLY A 159 1.69 -9.21 -27.77
CA GLY A 159 1.74 -7.75 -27.61
C GLY A 159 3.18 -7.19 -27.54
N LEU A 160 4.18 -8.01 -27.17
CA LEU A 160 5.60 -7.65 -27.28
C LEU A 160 6.05 -7.45 -28.73
N PHE A 161 5.41 -8.12 -29.68
CA PHE A 161 5.78 -8.10 -31.10
C PHE A 161 4.79 -7.30 -31.97
N LYS A 162 3.51 -7.28 -31.62
CA LYS A 162 2.44 -6.62 -32.38
C LYS A 162 2.00 -5.27 -31.80
N GLY A 163 2.52 -4.88 -30.64
CA GLY A 163 1.97 -3.80 -29.82
C GLY A 163 0.83 -4.31 -28.95
N ALA A 164 0.74 -3.78 -27.73
CA ALA A 164 -0.35 -4.10 -26.81
C ALA A 164 -1.52 -3.13 -27.02
N GLU A 165 -2.74 -3.66 -26.97
CA GLU A 165 -3.94 -2.83 -27.02
C GLU A 165 -4.05 -2.02 -25.73
N LYS A 166 -4.40 -0.74 -25.85
CA LYS A 166 -4.49 0.22 -24.74
C LYS A 166 -5.91 0.23 -24.20
N ASN A 167 -6.05 0.18 -22.90
CA ASN A 167 -7.32 0.24 -22.17
C ASN A 167 -7.22 1.33 -21.12
N LEU A 168 -8.32 2.04 -20.88
CA LEU A 168 -8.39 3.12 -19.90
C LEU A 168 -9.29 2.70 -18.74
N SER A 169 -8.79 2.76 -17.50
CA SER A 169 -9.59 2.65 -16.29
C SER A 169 -9.84 4.04 -15.73
N ILE A 170 -11.10 4.32 -15.40
CA ILE A 170 -11.53 5.61 -14.83
C ILE A 170 -12.27 5.33 -13.52
N GLY A 171 -11.68 5.78 -12.43
CA GLY A 171 -12.31 5.77 -11.12
C GLY A 171 -13.37 6.87 -10.99
N MET A 172 -14.60 6.51 -10.65
CA MET A 172 -15.64 7.50 -10.41
C MET A 172 -15.44 8.31 -9.13
N GLY A 173 -14.61 7.85 -8.20
CA GLY A 173 -14.21 8.63 -7.03
C GLY A 173 -13.58 9.96 -7.42
N LEU A 174 -12.78 9.98 -8.50
CA LEU A 174 -12.23 11.21 -9.07
C LEU A 174 -13.33 12.15 -9.58
N MET A 175 -14.34 11.60 -10.24
CA MET A 175 -15.42 12.39 -10.83
C MET A 175 -16.33 13.05 -9.80
N ALA A 176 -16.36 12.55 -8.57
CA ALA A 176 -17.23 13.03 -7.51
C ALA A 176 -16.87 14.47 -7.07
N ASP A 177 -15.57 14.77 -6.93
CA ASP A 177 -15.09 16.03 -6.36
C ASP A 177 -14.23 16.87 -7.32
N LEU A 178 -13.85 16.33 -8.49
CA LEU A 178 -13.14 17.09 -9.53
C LEU A 178 -14.10 17.82 -10.49
N SER A 179 -13.64 18.97 -10.96
CA SER A 179 -14.25 19.65 -12.10
C SER A 179 -13.97 18.91 -13.42
N ARG A 180 -14.74 19.21 -14.47
CA ARG A 180 -14.49 18.67 -15.81
C ARG A 180 -13.08 19.02 -16.31
N SER A 181 -12.58 20.23 -16.04
CA SER A 181 -11.23 20.66 -16.43
C SER A 181 -10.14 19.94 -15.63
N GLU A 182 -10.32 19.75 -14.33
CA GLU A 182 -9.40 18.98 -13.48
C GLU A 182 -9.38 17.51 -13.89
N PHE A 183 -10.54 16.94 -14.21
CA PHE A 183 -10.64 15.59 -14.74
C PHE A 183 -10.01 15.46 -16.13
N LYS A 184 -10.13 16.48 -17.00
CA LYS A 184 -9.36 16.56 -18.25
C LYS A 184 -7.85 16.56 -17.99
N ALA A 185 -7.39 17.22 -16.92
CA ALA A 185 -5.98 17.19 -16.52
C ALA A 185 -5.52 15.79 -16.10
N VAL A 186 -6.36 15.03 -15.37
CA VAL A 186 -6.10 13.61 -15.06
C VAL A 186 -5.95 12.81 -16.35
N LEU A 187 -6.92 12.90 -17.27
CA LEU A 187 -6.86 12.20 -18.55
C LEU A 187 -5.63 12.59 -19.37
N ALA A 188 -5.28 13.88 -19.39
CA ALA A 188 -4.13 14.39 -20.13
C ALA A 188 -2.81 13.90 -19.54
N HIS A 189 -2.72 13.76 -18.21
CA HIS A 189 -1.59 13.16 -17.52
C HIS A 189 -1.43 11.68 -17.91
N GLU A 190 -2.52 10.90 -17.79
CA GLU A 190 -2.54 9.49 -18.17
C GLU A 190 -2.20 9.28 -19.67
N PHE A 191 -2.75 10.10 -20.56
CA PHE A 191 -2.41 10.05 -21.98
C PHE A 191 -1.00 10.58 -22.27
N GLY A 192 -0.47 11.47 -21.43
CA GLY A 192 0.91 11.92 -21.47
C GLY A 192 1.88 10.75 -21.26
N HIS A 193 1.61 9.90 -20.26
CA HIS A 193 2.32 8.63 -20.09
C HIS A 193 2.18 7.74 -21.32
N VAL A 194 1.00 7.66 -21.93
CA VAL A 194 0.77 6.85 -23.13
C VAL A 194 1.53 7.37 -24.34
N ALA A 195 1.59 8.68 -24.54
CA ALA A 195 2.32 9.30 -25.65
C ALA A 195 3.83 9.11 -25.49
N GLN A 196 4.35 9.24 -24.28
CA GLN A 196 5.75 8.97 -23.95
C GLN A 196 6.09 7.47 -24.07
N SER A 197 5.20 6.61 -23.56
CA SER A 197 5.33 5.14 -23.62
C SER A 197 4.93 4.52 -24.96
N ALA A 198 4.41 5.30 -25.91
CA ALA A 198 4.20 4.87 -27.30
C ALA A 198 5.53 4.71 -28.06
N MET A 199 6.66 5.13 -27.48
CA MET A 199 7.94 4.51 -27.78
C MET A 199 7.84 3.01 -27.47
N ARG A 200 8.23 2.12 -28.41
CA ARG A 200 8.12 0.64 -28.35
C ARG A 200 8.51 -0.06 -27.02
N CYS A 201 9.16 0.66 -26.11
CA CYS A 201 9.64 0.25 -24.80
C CYS A 201 8.52 0.07 -23.77
N GLY A 202 7.54 0.97 -23.69
CA GLY A 202 6.64 1.07 -22.53
C GLY A 202 5.71 -0.14 -22.36
N SER A 203 5.05 -0.55 -23.44
CA SER A 203 4.23 -1.77 -23.43
C SER A 203 5.07 -3.02 -23.18
N ALA A 204 6.32 -3.05 -23.62
CA ALA A 204 7.22 -4.18 -23.39
C ALA A 204 7.66 -4.28 -21.92
N VAL A 205 7.94 -3.14 -21.26
CA VAL A 205 8.21 -3.07 -19.82
C VAL A 205 7.00 -3.56 -19.03
N TRP A 206 5.81 -3.06 -19.35
CA TRP A 206 4.59 -3.45 -18.65
C TRP A 206 4.28 -4.95 -18.79
N ILE A 207 4.34 -5.51 -20.01
CA ILE A 207 4.17 -6.96 -20.22
C ILE A 207 5.24 -7.76 -19.47
N LEU A 208 6.48 -7.26 -19.45
CA LEU A 208 7.58 -7.92 -18.76
C LEU A 208 7.39 -7.92 -17.23
N ASN A 209 6.93 -6.81 -16.64
CA ASN A 209 6.52 -6.75 -15.23
C ASN A 209 5.50 -7.86 -14.93
N GLN A 210 4.42 -7.94 -15.70
CA GLN A 210 3.35 -8.91 -15.48
C GLN A 210 3.82 -10.36 -15.62
N MET A 211 4.69 -10.66 -16.60
CA MET A 211 5.27 -11.99 -16.77
C MET A 211 6.15 -12.40 -15.59
N ILE A 212 6.93 -11.45 -15.07
CA ILE A 212 7.83 -11.69 -13.95
C ILE A 212 7.06 -11.81 -12.65
N ASP A 213 6.07 -10.95 -12.44
CA ASP A 213 5.15 -11.05 -11.31
C ASP A 213 4.43 -12.39 -11.35
N ALA A 214 3.88 -12.82 -12.49
CA ALA A 214 3.28 -14.16 -12.62
C ALA A 214 4.26 -15.30 -12.28
N LEU A 215 5.55 -15.16 -12.57
CA LEU A 215 6.57 -16.16 -12.23
C LEU A 215 6.97 -16.13 -10.74
N LEU A 216 7.00 -14.94 -10.12
CA LEU A 216 7.47 -14.70 -8.76
C LEU A 216 6.37 -14.80 -7.71
N SER A 217 5.20 -14.20 -7.96
CA SER A 217 4.10 -14.04 -7.01
C SER A 217 3.12 -15.22 -7.02
N SER A 218 3.03 -15.98 -8.12
CA SER A 218 2.07 -17.06 -8.17
C SER A 218 2.52 -18.27 -7.34
N ARG A 219 1.64 -18.69 -6.41
CA ARG A 219 1.49 -20.12 -6.08
C ARG A 219 1.02 -20.80 -7.36
N SER A 220 1.95 -21.10 -8.25
CA SER A 220 1.64 -21.80 -9.48
C SER A 220 0.95 -23.12 -9.12
N ARG A 221 0.14 -23.67 -10.02
CA ARG A 221 -0.43 -25.01 -9.81
C ARG A 221 0.66 -26.08 -9.68
N PHE A 222 1.89 -25.73 -10.07
CA PHE A 222 3.06 -26.55 -9.90
C PHE A 222 3.66 -26.44 -8.50
N ASP A 223 3.60 -25.31 -7.80
CA ASP A 223 4.15 -25.18 -6.44
C ASP A 223 3.53 -26.19 -5.48
N GLU A 224 2.20 -26.28 -5.45
CA GLU A 224 1.48 -27.28 -4.64
C GLU A 224 1.84 -28.72 -5.04
N ARG A 225 2.04 -28.98 -6.34
CA ARG A 225 2.43 -30.30 -6.85
C ARG A 225 3.88 -30.66 -6.51
N ILE A 226 4.79 -29.69 -6.53
CA ILE A 226 6.19 -29.87 -6.13
C ILE A 226 6.26 -30.13 -4.64
N ASP A 227 5.50 -29.39 -3.85
CA ASP A 227 5.45 -29.55 -2.41
C ASP A 227 4.91 -30.92 -2.04
N ALA A 228 3.79 -31.34 -2.64
CA ALA A 228 3.26 -32.70 -2.50
C ALA A 228 4.28 -33.77 -2.94
N TRP A 229 5.02 -33.54 -4.02
CA TRP A 229 6.06 -34.46 -4.49
C TRP A 229 7.26 -34.54 -3.53
N ALA A 230 7.72 -33.40 -3.02
CA ALA A 230 8.81 -33.32 -2.06
C ALA A 230 8.47 -33.96 -0.71
N GLN A 231 7.19 -34.12 -0.39
CA GLN A 231 6.70 -34.76 0.84
C GLN A 231 6.35 -36.25 0.67
N ALA A 232 6.65 -36.86 -0.48
CA ALA A 232 6.27 -38.24 -0.73
C ALA A 232 6.96 -39.26 0.23
N ASP A 233 6.21 -40.32 0.60
CA ASP A 233 6.68 -41.37 1.53
C ASP A 233 7.93 -42.11 1.02
N SER A 234 7.99 -42.33 -0.30
CA SER A 234 9.12 -43.02 -0.94
C SER A 234 10.37 -42.13 -0.95
N ARG A 235 11.45 -42.60 -0.30
CA ARG A 235 12.73 -41.89 -0.22
C ARG A 235 13.30 -41.53 -1.60
N LEU A 236 13.22 -42.45 -2.58
CA LEU A 236 13.72 -42.20 -3.94
C LEU A 236 12.86 -41.17 -4.67
N TRP A 237 11.53 -41.24 -4.51
CA TRP A 237 10.62 -40.31 -5.17
C TRP A 237 10.75 -38.89 -4.60
N ARG A 238 10.85 -38.79 -3.28
CA ARG A 238 11.09 -37.54 -2.54
C ARG A 238 12.37 -36.84 -2.95
N LEU A 239 13.46 -37.56 -3.21
CA LEU A 239 14.71 -36.96 -3.71
C LEU A 239 14.51 -36.15 -4.99
N PHE A 240 13.69 -36.65 -5.93
CA PHE A 240 13.37 -35.92 -7.16
C PHE A 240 12.49 -34.69 -6.89
N GLY A 241 11.49 -34.81 -6.02
CA GLY A 241 10.66 -33.67 -5.61
C GLY A 241 11.47 -32.56 -4.93
N SER A 242 12.34 -32.91 -3.98
CA SER A 242 13.24 -31.96 -3.33
C SER A 242 14.27 -31.35 -4.29
N ALA A 243 14.73 -32.11 -5.29
CA ALA A 243 15.61 -31.59 -6.34
C ALA A 243 14.86 -30.58 -7.24
N ALA A 244 13.63 -30.90 -7.65
CA ALA A 244 12.78 -29.99 -8.41
C ALA A 244 12.51 -28.67 -7.64
N LYS A 245 12.17 -28.77 -6.35
CA LYS A 245 11.93 -27.59 -5.49
C LYS A 245 13.17 -26.70 -5.38
N ARG A 246 14.36 -27.27 -5.17
CA ARG A 246 15.63 -26.51 -5.11
C ARG A 246 15.95 -25.84 -6.44
N LEU A 247 15.77 -26.55 -7.55
CA LEU A 247 16.01 -26.00 -8.88
C LEU A 247 15.05 -24.84 -9.19
N LEU A 248 13.77 -24.97 -8.83
CA LEU A 248 12.79 -23.90 -8.99
C LEU A 248 13.18 -22.65 -8.18
N ARG A 249 13.51 -22.81 -6.89
CA ARG A 249 13.97 -21.70 -6.05
C ARG A 249 15.21 -21.02 -6.63
N PHE A 250 16.14 -21.80 -7.17
CA PHE A 250 17.33 -21.27 -7.84
C PHE A 250 16.98 -20.44 -9.08
N ILE A 251 16.11 -20.95 -9.96
CA ILE A 251 15.66 -20.24 -11.17
C ILE A 251 14.92 -18.95 -10.79
N ARG A 252 13.94 -19.02 -9.86
CA ARG A 252 13.22 -17.84 -9.36
C ARG A 252 14.18 -16.82 -8.75
N GLY A 253 15.16 -17.26 -7.97
CA GLY A 253 16.19 -16.39 -7.40
C GLY A 253 17.06 -15.71 -8.45
N LEU A 254 17.43 -16.41 -9.54
CA LEU A 254 18.15 -15.80 -10.65
C LEU A 254 17.30 -14.76 -11.38
N VAL A 255 16.04 -15.09 -11.67
CA VAL A 255 15.10 -14.17 -12.34
C VAL A 255 14.85 -12.95 -11.45
N LEU A 256 14.57 -13.14 -10.17
CA LEU A 256 14.35 -12.07 -9.19
C LEU A 256 15.55 -11.14 -9.10
N LYS A 257 16.78 -11.67 -8.96
CA LYS A 257 18.00 -10.84 -8.91
C LYS A 257 18.18 -10.01 -10.17
N ARG A 258 17.96 -10.62 -11.35
CA ARG A 258 18.08 -9.93 -12.63
C ARG A 258 16.98 -8.89 -12.80
N TRP A 259 15.77 -9.20 -12.33
CA TRP A 259 14.60 -8.34 -12.36
C TRP A 259 14.76 -7.11 -11.48
N ILE A 260 15.14 -7.29 -10.21
CA ILE A 260 15.43 -6.20 -9.28
C ILE A 260 16.45 -5.24 -9.91
N LYS A 261 17.54 -5.77 -10.49
CA LYS A 261 18.55 -4.94 -11.17
C LYS A 261 17.99 -4.17 -12.39
N LEU A 262 17.02 -4.74 -13.10
CA LEU A 262 16.35 -4.06 -14.21
C LEU A 262 15.45 -2.94 -13.68
N LYS A 263 14.54 -3.27 -12.75
CA LYS A 263 13.56 -2.36 -12.17
C LYS A 263 14.24 -1.14 -11.53
N LYS A 264 15.26 -1.35 -10.68
CA LYS A 264 16.06 -0.25 -10.06
C LYS A 264 16.57 0.76 -11.09
N ALA A 265 17.03 0.28 -12.23
CA ALA A 265 17.63 1.11 -13.27
C ALA A 265 16.61 1.91 -14.11
N ASP A 266 15.32 1.60 -14.02
CA ASP A 266 14.22 2.22 -14.77
C ASP A 266 13.38 3.18 -13.88
N LEU A 267 13.55 3.16 -12.56
CA LEU A 267 12.79 3.98 -11.61
C LEU A 267 13.11 5.49 -11.70
N SER A 268 14.37 5.86 -11.96
CA SER A 268 14.72 7.27 -12.21
C SER A 268 14.10 7.81 -13.50
N LEU A 269 13.93 6.94 -14.52
CA LEU A 269 13.20 7.28 -15.73
C LEU A 269 11.70 7.43 -15.43
N SER A 270 11.12 6.56 -14.60
CA SER A 270 9.72 6.67 -14.13
C SER A 270 9.43 8.04 -13.52
N ARG A 271 10.29 8.49 -12.59
CA ARG A 271 10.13 9.80 -11.95
C ARG A 271 10.18 10.97 -12.94
N GLN A 272 11.02 10.88 -13.97
CA GLN A 272 11.06 11.91 -15.01
C GLN A 272 9.79 11.90 -15.90
N MET A 273 9.27 10.72 -16.23
CA MET A 273 8.03 10.58 -17.01
C MET A 273 6.83 11.23 -16.32
N GLU A 274 6.77 11.22 -14.99
CA GLU A 274 5.73 11.92 -14.21
C GLU A 274 5.76 13.44 -14.43
N PHE A 275 6.94 14.07 -14.34
CA PHE A 275 7.07 15.51 -14.61
C PHE A 275 6.71 15.87 -16.05
N ASP A 276 7.10 15.02 -17.00
CA ASP A 276 6.79 15.25 -18.41
C ASP A 276 5.29 15.06 -18.69
N ALA A 277 4.63 14.12 -18.00
CA ALA A 277 3.19 13.88 -18.08
C ALA A 277 2.40 15.02 -17.44
N ASP A 278 2.85 15.55 -16.31
CA ASP A 278 2.29 16.77 -15.70
C ASP A 278 2.42 17.97 -16.62
N ALA A 279 3.58 18.14 -17.26
CA ALA A 279 3.78 19.21 -18.23
C ALA A 279 2.83 19.06 -19.43
N ALA A 280 2.54 17.84 -19.87
CA ALA A 280 1.53 17.57 -20.91
C ALA A 280 0.10 17.92 -20.44
N ALA A 281 -0.25 17.54 -19.21
CA ALA A 281 -1.52 17.93 -18.59
C ALA A 281 -1.67 19.45 -18.48
N GLY A 282 -0.63 20.15 -18.02
CA GLY A 282 -0.60 21.61 -17.91
C GLY A 282 -0.81 22.32 -19.24
N ARG A 283 -0.25 21.80 -20.34
CA ARG A 283 -0.46 22.34 -21.70
C ARG A 283 -1.85 22.07 -22.26
N THR A 284 -2.51 21.01 -21.81
CA THR A 284 -3.77 20.50 -22.39
C THR A 284 -4.99 21.00 -21.63
N ALA A 285 -4.96 20.89 -20.30
CA ALA A 285 -6.07 21.24 -19.41
C ALA A 285 -5.83 22.54 -18.63
N GLY A 286 -4.65 23.15 -18.77
CA GLY A 286 -4.23 24.35 -18.06
C GLY A 286 -3.41 24.02 -16.81
N ILE A 287 -2.39 24.86 -16.54
CA ILE A 287 -1.49 24.68 -15.40
C ILE A 287 -2.25 24.80 -14.07
N THR A 288 -3.15 25.77 -13.94
CA THR A 288 -3.96 25.97 -12.73
C THR A 288 -4.83 24.74 -12.42
N ASN A 289 -5.50 24.18 -13.44
CA ASN A 289 -6.33 22.98 -13.27
C ASN A 289 -5.49 21.74 -12.95
N THR A 290 -4.27 21.65 -13.49
CA THR A 290 -3.35 20.54 -13.19
C THR A 290 -2.80 20.65 -11.76
N ILE A 291 -2.45 21.85 -11.30
CA ILE A 291 -2.05 22.10 -9.90
C ILE A 291 -3.21 21.77 -8.96
N SER A 292 -4.42 22.21 -9.29
CA SER A 292 -5.62 21.92 -8.49
C SER A 292 -5.92 20.43 -8.42
N MET A 293 -5.86 19.73 -9.55
CA MET A 293 -5.99 18.28 -9.61
C MET A 293 -4.98 17.59 -8.69
N LEU A 294 -3.68 17.91 -8.81
CA LEU A 294 -2.62 17.35 -7.96
C LEU A 294 -2.82 17.65 -6.46
N ALA A 295 -3.29 18.86 -6.13
CA ALA A 295 -3.57 19.24 -4.74
C ALA A 295 -4.78 18.51 -4.15
N LYS A 296 -5.78 18.17 -4.97
CA LYS A 296 -7.00 17.45 -4.54
C LYS A 296 -6.80 15.94 -4.41
N LEU A 297 -5.90 15.32 -5.18
CA LEU A 297 -5.69 13.86 -5.19
C LEU A 297 -5.43 13.24 -3.80
N PRO A 298 -4.53 13.78 -2.94
CA PRO A 298 -4.29 13.20 -1.61
C PRO A 298 -5.53 13.24 -0.71
N VAL A 299 -6.31 14.33 -0.80
CA VAL A 299 -7.55 14.51 -0.03
C VAL A 299 -8.59 13.49 -0.50
N LEU A 300 -8.75 13.34 -1.82
CA LEU A 300 -9.68 12.40 -2.44
C LEU A 300 -9.41 10.95 -2.05
N SER A 301 -8.16 10.52 -2.21
CA SER A 301 -7.74 9.15 -1.89
C SER A 301 -8.01 8.81 -0.41
N ARG A 302 -7.74 9.75 0.50
CA ARG A 302 -8.00 9.58 1.94
C ARG A 302 -9.49 9.51 2.25
N ARG A 303 -10.30 10.44 1.71
CA ARG A 303 -11.76 10.48 1.94
C ARG A 303 -12.45 9.22 1.42
N GLN A 304 -12.06 8.74 0.24
CA GLN A 304 -12.61 7.52 -0.32
C GLN A 304 -12.25 6.27 0.48
N THR A 305 -11.00 6.19 0.95
CA THR A 305 -10.56 5.09 1.84
C THR A 305 -11.34 5.08 3.14
N LEU A 306 -11.56 6.25 3.76
CA LEU A 306 -12.38 6.39 4.96
C LEU A 306 -13.85 6.04 4.71
N CYS A 307 -14.45 6.53 3.62
CA CYS A 307 -15.83 6.19 3.24
C CYS A 307 -16.01 4.68 3.11
N SER A 308 -15.11 4.02 2.37
CA SER A 308 -15.14 2.57 2.16
C SER A 308 -15.02 1.81 3.48
N ARG A 309 -14.13 2.26 4.38
CA ARG A 309 -13.98 1.67 5.72
C ARG A 309 -15.26 1.79 6.55
N LEU A 310 -15.88 2.97 6.58
CA LEU A 310 -17.11 3.22 7.32
C LEU A 310 -18.28 2.38 6.80
N ILE A 311 -18.43 2.28 5.48
CA ILE A 311 -19.45 1.42 4.87
C ILE A 311 -19.24 -0.05 5.25
N ALA A 312 -18.00 -0.54 5.21
CA ALA A 312 -17.69 -1.93 5.61
C ALA A 312 -18.02 -2.19 7.08
N GLN A 313 -17.68 -1.25 7.96
CA GLN A 313 -17.93 -1.36 9.39
C GLN A 313 -19.43 -1.28 9.70
N PHE A 314 -20.16 -0.35 9.07
CA PHE A 314 -21.62 -0.27 9.21
C PHE A 314 -22.28 -1.60 8.85
N TYR A 315 -21.87 -2.22 7.74
CA TYR A 315 -22.37 -3.52 7.33
C TYR A 315 -22.03 -4.63 8.35
N ARG A 316 -20.80 -4.66 8.87
CA ARG A 316 -20.39 -5.65 9.89
C ARG A 316 -21.21 -5.53 11.19
N GLU A 317 -21.45 -4.31 11.65
CA GLU A 317 -22.15 -4.06 12.92
C GLU A 317 -23.66 -4.20 12.82
N LYS A 318 -24.27 -3.62 11.78
CA LYS A 318 -25.73 -3.54 11.64
C LYS A 318 -26.30 -4.67 10.79
N GLY A 319 -25.48 -5.31 9.96
CA GLY A 319 -25.93 -6.29 8.97
C GLY A 319 -26.80 -5.69 7.87
N GLU A 320 -26.76 -4.36 7.71
CA GLU A 320 -27.59 -3.60 6.76
C GLU A 320 -26.79 -3.21 5.52
N LEU A 321 -27.36 -3.43 4.34
CA LEU A 321 -26.76 -3.06 3.06
C LEU A 321 -27.31 -1.72 2.58
N LEU A 322 -26.40 -0.82 2.21
CA LEU A 322 -26.75 0.42 1.53
C LEU A 322 -27.12 0.14 0.07
N THR A 323 -27.91 1.04 -0.51
CA THR A 323 -28.37 0.96 -1.91
C THR A 323 -27.72 1.98 -2.82
N ASP A 324 -27.17 3.06 -2.25
CA ASP A 324 -26.52 4.14 -2.99
C ASP A 324 -25.19 4.51 -2.32
N PHE A 325 -24.09 4.06 -2.93
CA PHE A 325 -22.72 4.38 -2.52
C PHE A 325 -22.44 5.87 -2.59
N TRP A 326 -22.84 6.52 -3.70
CA TRP A 326 -22.53 7.93 -3.95
C TRP A 326 -23.37 8.84 -3.07
N GLY A 327 -24.60 8.44 -2.76
CA GLY A 327 -25.40 9.05 -1.71
C GLY A 327 -24.69 8.96 -0.36
N ALA A 328 -24.17 7.79 0.00
CA ALA A 328 -23.41 7.61 1.25
C ALA A 328 -22.18 8.50 1.30
N TYR A 329 -21.37 8.53 0.24
CA TYR A 329 -20.21 9.42 0.13
C TYR A 329 -20.61 10.90 0.31
N ARG A 330 -21.61 11.39 -0.44
CA ARG A 330 -22.13 12.76 -0.32
C ARG A 330 -22.64 13.09 1.09
N SER A 331 -23.25 12.13 1.77
CA SER A 331 -23.74 12.34 3.14
C SER A 331 -22.61 12.57 4.15
N LEU A 332 -21.38 12.14 3.84
CA LEU A 332 -20.20 12.32 4.67
C LEU A 332 -19.39 13.57 4.31
N GLU A 333 -19.69 14.29 3.21
CA GLU A 333 -18.89 15.46 2.77
C GLU A 333 -18.68 16.49 3.88
N HIS A 334 -19.74 16.83 4.61
CA HIS A 334 -19.66 17.76 5.73
C HIS A 334 -18.79 17.23 6.89
N LEU A 335 -18.76 15.91 7.12
CA LEU A 335 -17.88 15.29 8.13
C LEU A 335 -16.44 15.30 7.65
N PHE A 336 -16.20 15.07 6.36
CA PHE A 336 -14.87 15.16 5.79
C PHE A 336 -14.33 16.59 5.86
N GLU A 337 -15.11 17.59 5.44
CA GLU A 337 -14.74 19.01 5.52
C GLU A 337 -14.49 19.44 6.98
N ARG A 338 -15.31 18.98 7.92
CA ARG A 338 -15.07 19.17 9.36
C ARG A 338 -13.76 18.53 9.83
N ASN A 339 -13.40 17.37 9.29
CA ASN A 339 -12.26 16.59 9.71
C ASN A 339 -10.94 17.12 9.15
N ASP A 340 -10.90 17.45 7.86
CA ASP A 340 -9.68 17.89 7.18
C ASP A 340 -9.58 19.42 6.99
N GLY A 341 -10.66 20.16 7.22
CA GLY A 341 -10.70 21.61 7.01
C GLY A 341 -10.68 22.02 5.54
N VAL A 342 -10.84 21.07 4.61
CA VAL A 342 -10.73 21.29 3.17
C VAL A 342 -12.12 21.24 2.54
N ARG A 343 -12.52 22.34 1.93
CA ARG A 343 -13.71 22.33 1.07
C ARG A 343 -13.30 21.94 -0.35
N LEU A 344 -13.69 20.74 -0.77
CA LEU A 344 -13.55 20.33 -2.17
C LEU A 344 -14.76 20.84 -2.95
N SER A 345 -14.50 21.52 -4.07
CA SER A 345 -15.53 22.03 -4.96
C SER A 345 -15.06 21.94 -6.40
N ALA A 346 -15.94 21.52 -7.30
CA ALA A 346 -15.69 21.58 -8.74
C ALA A 346 -15.56 23.03 -9.25
N LEU A 347 -16.06 24.02 -8.50
CA LEU A 347 -16.06 25.43 -8.87
C LEU A 347 -14.83 26.19 -8.39
N GLU A 348 -14.15 25.70 -7.34
CA GLU A 348 -13.03 26.39 -6.70
C GLU A 348 -11.76 25.55 -6.85
N PRO A 349 -10.78 26.00 -7.66
CA PRO A 349 -9.50 25.31 -7.78
C PRO A 349 -8.63 25.50 -6.53
N LEU A 350 -7.85 24.48 -6.17
CA LEU A 350 -6.85 24.55 -5.11
C LEU A 350 -5.48 24.94 -5.68
N ALA A 351 -4.90 26.03 -5.19
CA ALA A 351 -3.59 26.50 -5.65
C ALA A 351 -2.40 25.79 -4.97
N MET A 352 -2.65 25.09 -3.87
CA MET A 352 -1.65 24.39 -3.07
C MET A 352 -2.25 23.16 -2.41
N ILE A 353 -1.38 22.22 -2.03
CA ILE A 353 -1.76 21.06 -1.23
C ILE A 353 -2.28 21.57 0.13
N PRO A 354 -3.45 21.13 0.60
CA PRO A 354 -3.96 21.56 1.91
C PRO A 354 -3.05 21.14 3.07
N ALA A 355 -3.02 21.97 4.12
CA ALA A 355 -2.21 21.73 5.29
C ALA A 355 -2.51 20.35 5.92
N GLY A 356 -1.48 19.56 6.20
CA GLY A 356 -1.63 18.18 6.70
C GLY A 356 -1.81 17.11 5.62
N PHE A 357 -1.76 17.50 4.33
CA PHE A 357 -1.66 16.58 3.19
C PHE A 357 -0.35 16.76 2.41
N GLU A 358 0.52 17.68 2.84
CA GLU A 358 1.79 18.04 2.19
C GLU A 358 2.85 16.91 2.23
N GLY A 359 2.59 15.86 3.01
CA GLY A 359 3.57 14.84 3.39
C GLY A 359 4.17 15.14 4.77
N SER A 360 5.26 14.45 5.11
CA SER A 360 5.97 14.62 6.37
C SER A 360 6.97 15.79 6.33
N ASP A 361 7.14 16.52 7.44
CA ASP A 361 8.26 17.47 7.69
C ASP A 361 9.61 16.73 7.90
N ALA A 362 9.68 15.46 7.47
CA ALA A 362 10.83 14.57 7.54
C ALA A 362 12.07 15.26 6.95
N ARG A 363 13.18 15.26 7.72
CA ARG A 363 14.49 15.66 7.19
C ARG A 363 15.14 14.53 6.41
N LEU A 364 14.63 13.32 6.62
CA LEU A 364 14.98 12.14 5.88
C LEU A 364 14.25 12.16 4.54
N SER A 365 15.00 12.46 3.48
CA SER A 365 14.56 12.17 2.13
C SER A 365 15.22 10.87 1.71
N LEU A 366 14.37 9.87 1.49
CA LEU A 366 14.80 8.60 0.91
C LEU A 366 14.64 8.72 -0.60
N GLU A 367 15.71 8.44 -1.34
CA GLU A 367 15.52 7.94 -2.69
C GLU A 367 15.03 6.49 -2.53
N ASP A 368 13.73 6.37 -2.23
CA ASP A 368 13.07 5.08 -2.13
C ASP A 368 13.24 4.41 -3.49
N VAL A 369 13.90 3.26 -3.44
CA VAL A 369 14.27 2.54 -4.64
C VAL A 369 13.02 2.20 -5.42
N TRP A 370 11.90 1.97 -4.75
CA TRP A 370 10.69 1.41 -5.34
C TRP A 370 9.61 2.44 -5.63
N ASP A 371 9.83 3.71 -5.25
CA ASP A 371 8.86 4.78 -5.51
C ASP A 371 8.93 5.24 -6.97
N THR A 372 7.80 5.08 -7.64
CA THR A 372 7.60 5.40 -9.06
C THR A 372 7.13 6.83 -9.28
N HIS A 373 6.62 7.50 -8.23
CA HIS A 373 6.07 8.84 -8.30
C HIS A 373 6.90 9.82 -7.46
N PRO A 374 7.34 10.96 -8.02
CA PRO A 374 7.91 12.04 -7.22
C PRO A 374 6.88 12.62 -6.24
N VAL A 375 7.38 13.28 -5.19
CA VAL A 375 6.55 14.02 -4.23
C VAL A 375 5.69 15.05 -4.98
N ILE A 376 4.40 15.11 -4.66
CA ILE A 376 3.43 15.99 -5.34
C ILE A 376 3.83 17.47 -5.22
N ALA A 377 4.45 17.88 -4.11
CA ALA A 377 4.96 19.23 -3.93
C ALA A 377 6.01 19.60 -5.00
N ASP A 378 6.94 18.71 -5.32
CA ASP A 378 7.95 18.93 -6.37
C ASP A 378 7.32 19.02 -7.76
N ARG A 379 6.27 18.23 -8.01
CA ARG A 379 5.49 18.23 -9.25
C ARG A 379 4.74 19.56 -9.44
N ILE A 380 4.07 20.05 -8.40
CA ILE A 380 3.40 21.36 -8.39
C ILE A 380 4.41 22.48 -8.61
N GLU A 381 5.57 22.42 -7.95
CA GLU A 381 6.62 23.42 -8.13
C GLU A 381 7.20 23.42 -9.56
N ALA A 382 7.39 22.24 -10.16
CA ALA A 382 7.78 22.13 -11.56
C ALA A 382 6.73 22.75 -12.50
N LEU A 383 5.44 22.54 -12.25
CA LEU A 383 4.34 23.16 -12.99
C LEU A 383 4.32 24.69 -12.83
N ARG A 384 4.57 25.21 -11.62
CA ARG A 384 4.68 26.66 -11.37
C ARG A 384 5.85 27.28 -12.14
N ARG A 385 6.99 26.58 -12.22
CA ARG A 385 8.12 27.04 -13.04
C ARG A 385 7.78 27.09 -14.52
N LEU A 386 6.97 26.15 -15.02
CA LEU A 386 6.48 26.18 -16.40
C LEU A 386 5.51 27.36 -16.65
N ALA A 387 4.76 27.79 -15.64
CA ALA A 387 3.92 28.99 -15.73
C ALA A 387 4.75 30.28 -15.78
N GLY A 388 5.99 30.28 -15.27
CA GLY A 388 6.87 31.45 -15.10
C GLY A 388 7.35 32.18 -16.36
N ASP A 389 6.84 31.85 -17.55
CA ASP A 389 7.04 32.58 -18.81
C ASP A 389 5.70 32.90 -19.54
N ALA A 390 4.56 32.42 -19.04
CA ALA A 390 3.23 32.73 -19.57
C ALA A 390 2.61 33.83 -18.70
N SER A 391 2.34 34.99 -19.30
CA SER A 391 1.58 36.06 -18.64
C SER A 391 0.25 35.52 -18.09
N GLU A 392 -0.18 36.06 -16.95
CA GLU A 392 -1.46 35.80 -16.27
C GLU A 392 -2.72 35.93 -17.17
N ASP A 393 -2.57 36.34 -18.44
CA ASP A 393 -3.62 36.57 -19.43
C ASP A 393 -4.09 35.31 -20.19
N ASP A 394 -3.40 34.16 -20.13
CA ASP A 394 -3.87 32.91 -20.79
C ASP A 394 -4.88 32.10 -19.94
N ALA A 395 -5.21 32.57 -18.74
CA ALA A 395 -6.08 31.88 -17.77
C ALA A 395 -7.60 31.98 -18.06
N GLN A 396 -8.02 32.40 -19.27
CA GLN A 396 -9.44 32.60 -19.60
C GLN A 396 -9.90 31.87 -20.88
N GLY A 397 -9.35 30.70 -21.15
CA GLY A 397 -9.89 29.77 -22.15
C GLY A 397 -11.08 28.98 -21.62
N ALA A 398 -12.30 29.55 -21.69
CA ALA A 398 -13.60 28.88 -21.53
C ALA A 398 -13.63 27.67 -20.56
N GLU A 399 -13.33 27.90 -19.29
CA GLU A 399 -13.23 26.84 -18.29
C GLU A 399 -14.62 26.31 -17.88
N SER A 400 -14.85 25.01 -18.08
CA SER A 400 -16.08 24.35 -17.63
C SER A 400 -15.88 23.82 -16.22
N HIS A 401 -16.24 24.61 -15.21
CA HIS A 401 -16.22 24.20 -13.80
C HIS A 401 -17.37 23.26 -13.40
N SER A 402 -18.08 22.69 -14.37
CA SER A 402 -19.10 21.66 -14.13
C SER A 402 -18.47 20.44 -13.42
N PRO A 403 -19.14 19.82 -12.45
CA PRO A 403 -18.67 18.58 -11.82
C PRO A 403 -18.40 17.49 -12.87
N ALA A 404 -17.28 16.78 -12.77
CA ALA A 404 -16.93 15.72 -13.72
C ALA A 404 -17.96 14.56 -13.70
N MET A 405 -18.66 14.35 -12.59
CA MET A 405 -19.78 13.40 -12.48
C MET A 405 -20.90 13.64 -13.50
N SER A 406 -21.01 14.85 -14.08
CA SER A 406 -21.98 15.14 -15.15
C SER A 406 -21.65 14.46 -16.49
N LEU A 407 -20.39 14.03 -16.69
CA LEU A 407 -19.95 13.37 -17.93
C LEU A 407 -20.56 11.97 -18.13
N ILE A 408 -21.16 11.41 -17.08
CA ILE A 408 -21.76 10.08 -17.08
C ILE A 408 -23.23 10.12 -16.68
N PRO A 409 -24.10 9.26 -17.24
CA PRO A 409 -25.49 9.21 -16.82
C PRO A 409 -25.65 8.69 -15.40
N ALA A 410 -26.65 9.20 -14.67
CA ALA A 410 -26.97 8.76 -13.31
C ALA A 410 -27.20 7.24 -13.18
N ALA A 411 -27.78 6.60 -14.20
CA ALA A 411 -27.99 5.15 -14.20
C ALA A 411 -26.67 4.36 -14.21
N LEU A 412 -25.66 4.86 -14.93
CA LEU A 412 -24.33 4.27 -14.95
C LEU A 412 -23.63 4.49 -13.60
N ALA A 413 -23.78 5.69 -13.03
CA ALA A 413 -23.19 6.00 -11.74
C ALA A 413 -23.74 5.09 -10.62
N MET A 414 -25.06 4.85 -10.61
CA MET A 414 -25.72 3.92 -9.68
C MET A 414 -25.23 2.48 -9.85
N ALA A 415 -25.02 2.02 -11.09
CA ALA A 415 -24.53 0.68 -11.35
C ALA A 415 -23.12 0.46 -10.79
N VAL A 416 -22.21 1.42 -11.02
CA VAL A 416 -20.85 1.38 -10.46
C VAL A 416 -20.87 1.50 -8.94
N GLY A 417 -21.78 2.31 -8.38
CA GLY A 417 -21.97 2.40 -6.93
C GLY A 417 -22.40 1.07 -6.29
N ALA A 418 -23.22 0.27 -6.98
CA ALA A 418 -23.58 -1.08 -6.51
C ALA A 418 -22.38 -2.04 -6.52
N GLU A 419 -21.49 -1.94 -7.51
CA GLU A 419 -20.22 -2.68 -7.55
C GLU A 419 -19.29 -2.26 -6.40
N ALA A 420 -19.23 -0.96 -6.09
CA ALA A 420 -18.49 -0.42 -4.93
C ALA A 420 -18.97 -1.04 -3.61
N LEU A 421 -20.29 -1.03 -3.38
CA LEU A 421 -20.91 -1.60 -2.17
C LEU A 421 -20.63 -3.09 -2.05
N SER A 422 -20.70 -3.81 -3.17
CA SER A 422 -20.35 -5.23 -3.23
C SER A 422 -18.90 -5.48 -2.83
N ALA A 423 -17.99 -4.66 -3.35
CA ALA A 423 -16.56 -4.77 -3.06
C ALA A 423 -16.25 -4.52 -1.58
N VAL A 424 -16.93 -3.55 -0.97
CA VAL A 424 -16.71 -3.14 0.42
C VAL A 424 -17.34 -4.12 1.42
N THR A 425 -18.51 -4.68 1.09
CA THR A 425 -19.27 -5.55 2.01
C THR A 425 -19.02 -7.04 1.78
N GLY A 426 -18.45 -7.41 0.63
CA GLY A 426 -18.28 -8.81 0.21
C GLY A 426 -19.57 -9.49 -0.23
N VAL A 427 -20.68 -8.75 -0.38
CA VAL A 427 -21.99 -9.29 -0.77
C VAL A 427 -22.28 -8.99 -2.23
N ASP A 428 -22.68 -10.01 -2.99
CA ASP A 428 -23.17 -9.83 -4.36
C ASP A 428 -24.55 -9.14 -4.34
N PRO A 429 -24.70 -7.96 -4.98
CA PRO A 429 -25.95 -7.19 -4.98
C PRO A 429 -27.12 -7.96 -5.60
N THR A 430 -26.86 -8.95 -6.47
CA THR A 430 -27.90 -9.81 -7.06
C THR A 430 -28.44 -10.86 -6.08
N ARG A 431 -27.71 -11.20 -5.01
CA ARG A 431 -28.11 -12.15 -3.95
C ARG A 431 -28.75 -11.47 -2.73
N ALA A 432 -28.73 -10.14 -2.67
CA ALA A 432 -29.20 -9.34 -1.52
C ALA A 432 -30.72 -9.40 -1.25
N GLY A 433 -31.51 -10.09 -2.08
CA GLY A 433 -32.97 -10.24 -1.91
C GLY A 433 -33.44 -11.02 -0.66
N LYS A 434 -32.56 -11.31 0.32
CA LYS A 434 -32.90 -12.02 1.57
C LYS A 434 -32.35 -11.40 2.87
N THR A 435 -31.57 -10.33 2.79
CA THR A 435 -31.10 -9.60 3.98
C THR A 435 -32.16 -8.58 4.44
N LYS A 436 -32.22 -8.32 5.75
CA LYS A 436 -33.16 -7.38 6.39
C LYS A 436 -33.21 -6.05 5.62
N GLU A 437 -34.42 -5.49 5.51
CA GLU A 437 -34.81 -4.30 4.74
C GLU A 437 -33.68 -3.28 4.50
N SER A 438 -33.38 -3.00 3.23
CA SER A 438 -32.46 -1.94 2.83
C SER A 438 -32.97 -0.58 3.34
N ARG A 439 -32.12 0.15 4.08
CA ARG A 439 -32.47 1.49 4.61
C ARG A 439 -31.71 2.59 3.86
N GLY A 440 -32.31 3.79 3.87
CA GLY A 440 -31.77 4.95 3.19
C GLY A 440 -30.50 5.49 3.85
N THR A 441 -29.72 6.23 3.06
CA THR A 441 -28.45 6.88 3.40
C THR A 441 -28.46 7.69 4.70
N SER A 442 -29.62 8.18 5.13
CA SER A 442 -29.77 9.01 6.33
C SER A 442 -29.40 8.30 7.63
N GLN A 443 -29.66 6.99 7.77
CA GLN A 443 -29.27 6.27 8.99
C GLN A 443 -27.78 5.99 9.04
N PHE A 444 -27.18 5.69 7.88
CA PHE A 444 -25.74 5.58 7.75
C PHE A 444 -25.05 6.89 8.13
N ALA A 445 -25.55 8.05 7.64
CA ALA A 445 -24.98 9.34 7.98
C ALA A 445 -24.98 9.61 9.50
N VAL A 446 -26.08 9.29 10.19
CA VAL A 446 -26.17 9.44 11.66
C VAL A 446 -25.23 8.49 12.39
N TRP A 447 -25.15 7.22 11.96
CA TRP A 447 -24.21 6.26 12.55
C TRP A 447 -22.77 6.68 12.30
N ALA A 448 -22.43 7.05 11.06
CA ALA A 448 -21.10 7.46 10.67
C ALA A 448 -20.67 8.74 11.38
N GLN A 449 -21.59 9.66 11.66
CA GLN A 449 -21.32 10.82 12.51
C GLN A 449 -20.90 10.39 13.92
N GLY A 450 -21.56 9.37 14.50
CA GLY A 450 -21.17 8.80 15.79
C GLY A 450 -19.78 8.14 15.75
N GLU A 451 -19.46 7.42 14.68
CA GLU A 451 -18.14 6.79 14.50
C GLU A 451 -17.03 7.80 14.23
N PHE A 452 -17.30 8.84 13.43
CA PHE A 452 -16.40 9.96 13.22
C PHE A 452 -16.04 10.62 14.54
N SER A 453 -17.05 10.86 15.36
CA SER A 453 -16.88 11.35 16.73
C SER A 453 -16.05 10.38 17.57
N ARG A 454 -16.29 9.07 17.51
CA ARG A 454 -15.58 8.13 18.41
C ARG A 454 -14.13 7.86 18.02
N TYR A 455 -13.81 7.81 16.72
CA TYR A 455 -12.59 7.13 16.24
C TYR A 455 -11.77 7.89 15.20
N ILE A 456 -12.25 9.02 14.65
CA ILE A 456 -11.55 9.71 13.55
C ILE A 456 -11.10 11.11 14.00
N PRO A 457 -9.81 11.28 14.38
CA PRO A 457 -9.29 12.57 14.77
C PRO A 457 -9.21 13.55 13.58
N PRO A 458 -9.55 14.85 13.77
CA PRO A 458 -9.30 15.90 12.79
C PRO A 458 -7.84 15.91 12.33
N VAL A 459 -7.61 16.15 11.03
CA VAL A 459 -6.27 16.16 10.42
C VAL A 459 -5.36 17.21 11.08
N SER A 460 -5.93 18.36 11.48
CA SER A 460 -5.19 19.40 12.20
C SER A 460 -4.70 18.95 13.59
N LEU A 461 -5.39 18.00 14.21
CA LEU A 461 -5.04 17.47 15.53
C LEU A 461 -4.18 16.21 15.45
N ALA A 462 -4.09 15.56 14.29
CA ALA A 462 -3.31 14.34 14.09
C ALA A 462 -1.88 14.44 14.67
N PRO A 463 -1.11 15.54 14.54
CA PRO A 463 0.21 15.63 15.17
C PRO A 463 0.20 15.46 16.71
N TYR A 464 -0.90 15.84 17.37
CA TYR A 464 -1.04 15.79 18.83
C TYR A 464 -1.55 14.44 19.34
N VAL A 465 -2.40 13.76 18.58
CA VAL A 465 -3.12 12.56 19.06
C VAL A 465 -2.80 11.30 18.27
N ASP A 466 -2.38 11.42 17.01
CA ASP A 466 -2.07 10.32 16.09
C ASP A 466 -0.57 10.00 16.07
N ARG A 467 0.03 9.94 17.27
CA ARG A 467 1.41 9.53 17.50
C ARG A 467 1.62 9.01 18.91
N ASP A 468 2.75 8.36 19.14
CA ASP A 468 3.22 8.00 20.47
C ASP A 468 3.32 9.26 21.35
N LEU A 469 2.53 9.29 22.43
CA LEU A 469 2.57 10.39 23.38
C LEU A 469 3.83 10.28 24.23
N VAL A 470 4.44 11.42 24.55
CA VAL A 470 5.60 11.43 25.45
C VAL A 470 5.07 11.31 26.87
N GLU A 471 5.46 10.23 27.57
CA GLU A 471 4.99 9.96 28.93
C GLU A 471 5.39 11.11 29.90
N PHE A 472 4.45 11.42 30.80
CA PHE A 472 4.60 12.37 31.89
C PHE A 472 3.85 11.86 33.14
N ASP A 473 4.14 12.44 34.29
CA ASP A 473 3.49 12.05 35.56
C ASP A 473 2.05 12.58 35.63
N LEU A 474 1.09 11.68 35.39
CA LEU A 474 -0.34 11.96 35.46
C LEU A 474 -0.79 12.48 36.84
N SER A 475 -0.20 11.97 37.93
CA SER A 475 -0.61 12.37 39.29
C SER A 475 -0.27 13.83 39.53
N THR A 476 0.97 14.20 39.21
CA THR A 476 1.45 15.58 39.30
C THR A 476 0.70 16.49 38.33
N ALA A 477 0.39 16.02 37.11
CA ALA A 477 -0.36 16.80 36.13
C ALA A 477 -1.80 17.07 36.58
N ILE A 478 -2.48 16.11 37.21
CA ILE A 478 -3.83 16.26 37.78
C ILE A 478 -3.84 17.31 38.89
N GLU A 479 -2.90 17.23 39.83
CA GLU A 479 -2.79 18.22 40.91
C GLU A 479 -2.61 19.64 40.37
N ASN A 480 -1.74 19.79 39.36
CA ASN A 480 -1.48 21.06 38.69
C ASN A 480 -2.68 21.58 37.87
N ALA A 481 -3.41 20.69 37.20
CA ALA A 481 -4.61 21.04 36.43
C ALA A 481 -5.72 21.62 37.34
N LEU A 482 -5.81 21.11 38.58
CA LEU A 482 -6.77 21.58 39.57
C LEU A 482 -6.36 22.91 40.23
N ALA A 483 -5.08 23.28 40.16
CA ALA A 483 -4.54 24.45 40.84
C ALA A 483 -4.80 25.78 40.12
N ALA A 484 -4.87 25.79 38.78
CA ALA A 484 -5.07 27.02 38.00
C ALA A 484 -5.73 26.75 36.63
N PRO A 485 -6.42 27.75 36.04
CA PRO A 485 -6.91 27.66 34.66
C PRO A 485 -5.77 27.40 33.68
N GLN A 486 -5.99 26.47 32.75
CA GLN A 486 -4.97 26.06 31.78
C GLN A 486 -5.16 26.85 30.48
N PRO A 487 -4.09 27.43 29.91
CA PRO A 487 -4.16 28.11 28.62
C PRO A 487 -4.46 27.10 27.49
N ASP A 488 -4.97 27.59 26.37
CA ASP A 488 -5.16 26.78 25.16
C ASP A 488 -3.79 26.27 24.65
N PRO A 489 -3.56 24.95 24.59
CA PRO A 489 -2.29 24.38 24.14
C PRO A 489 -2.17 24.33 22.60
N PHE A 490 -3.23 24.58 21.85
CA PHE A 490 -3.28 24.52 20.37
C PHE A 490 -2.89 25.85 19.72
N ILE A 491 -1.67 26.31 20.02
CA ILE A 491 -1.08 27.52 19.45
C ILE A 491 -0.09 27.19 18.32
N PRO A 492 0.10 28.08 17.32
CA PRO A 492 0.98 27.81 16.17
C PRO A 492 2.43 27.44 16.53
N ALA A 493 2.93 27.93 17.66
CA ALA A 493 4.26 27.58 18.17
C ALA A 493 4.34 26.10 18.60
N ASN A 494 3.30 25.60 19.28
CA ASN A 494 3.22 24.20 19.70
C ASN A 494 2.96 23.29 18.49
N ASP A 495 2.13 23.73 17.53
CA ASP A 495 1.86 22.98 16.29
C ASP A 495 3.17 22.66 15.56
N ALA A 496 4.04 23.67 15.42
CA ALA A 496 5.33 23.53 14.76
C ALA A 496 6.25 22.53 15.49
N ASP A 497 6.31 22.59 16.82
CA ASP A 497 7.16 21.69 17.62
C ASP A 497 6.68 20.24 17.54
N VAL A 498 5.37 20.01 17.64
CA VAL A 498 4.78 18.67 17.62
C VAL A 498 4.91 18.04 16.23
N ARG A 499 4.70 18.81 15.15
CA ARG A 499 4.95 18.34 13.76
C ARG A 499 6.42 18.00 13.53
N GLN A 500 7.33 18.84 13.99
CA GLN A 500 8.78 18.57 13.88
C GLN A 500 9.19 17.32 14.65
N TYR A 501 8.56 17.03 15.78
CA TYR A 501 8.80 15.82 16.56
C TYR A 501 8.21 14.57 15.91
N ALA A 502 6.97 14.64 15.40
CA ALA A 502 6.37 13.56 14.63
C ALA A 502 7.22 13.18 13.41
N ALA A 503 7.70 14.17 12.65
CA ALA A 503 8.63 13.97 11.56
C ALA A 503 9.98 13.37 12.01
N ALA A 504 10.49 13.76 13.19
CA ALA A 504 11.72 13.20 13.74
C ALA A 504 11.55 11.72 14.16
N LEU A 505 10.37 11.34 14.66
CA LEU A 505 10.04 9.94 14.97
C LEU A 505 9.98 9.10 13.70
N GLU A 506 9.36 9.63 12.63
CA GLU A 506 9.32 8.98 11.32
C GLU A 506 10.71 8.83 10.72
N ASP A 507 11.53 9.90 10.76
CA ASP A 507 12.94 9.88 10.33
C ASP A 507 13.73 8.76 11.04
N ALA A 508 13.63 8.71 12.37
CA ALA A 508 14.35 7.72 13.19
C ALA A 508 13.86 6.29 12.94
N GLY A 509 12.54 6.10 12.82
CA GLY A 509 11.94 4.81 12.47
C GLY A 509 12.40 4.30 11.12
N ALA A 510 12.36 5.16 10.09
CA ALA A 510 12.80 4.80 8.75
C ALA A 510 14.32 4.52 8.68
N LEU A 511 15.16 5.28 9.39
CA LEU A 511 16.59 4.99 9.53
C LEU A 511 16.84 3.62 10.18
N ARG A 512 16.10 3.30 11.24
CA ARG A 512 16.16 2.00 11.91
C ARG A 512 15.71 0.87 11.00
N ASP A 513 14.67 1.07 10.21
CA ASP A 513 14.19 0.07 9.25
C ASP A 513 15.20 -0.20 8.14
N ILE A 514 15.95 0.82 7.69
CA ILE A 514 17.05 0.63 6.75
C ILE A 514 18.19 -0.16 7.41
N LEU A 515 18.59 0.19 8.63
CA LEU A 515 19.63 -0.54 9.39
C LEU A 515 19.26 -2.02 9.57
N LEU A 516 18.01 -2.30 9.92
CA LEU A 516 17.48 -3.66 10.10
C LEU A 516 17.19 -4.36 8.77
N SER A 517 17.49 -3.74 7.62
CA SER A 517 17.17 -4.26 6.28
C SER A 517 15.68 -4.57 6.05
N ARG A 518 14.79 -3.92 6.83
CA ARG A 518 13.32 -3.94 6.65
C ARG A 518 12.90 -3.02 5.50
N ARG A 519 13.67 -1.97 5.23
CA ARG A 519 13.44 -1.01 4.14
C ARG A 519 14.67 -0.88 3.25
N GLU A 520 14.53 -1.07 1.94
CA GLU A 520 15.60 -0.83 0.97
C GLU A 520 15.64 0.65 0.55
N ALA A 521 16.83 1.25 0.51
CA ALA A 521 17.07 2.59 -0.01
C ALA A 521 18.35 2.59 -0.88
N GLU A 522 18.37 3.35 -1.98
CA GLU A 522 19.54 3.45 -2.86
C GLU A 522 20.50 4.53 -2.33
N ALA A 523 19.92 5.69 -2.06
CA ALA A 523 20.59 6.77 -1.39
C ALA A 523 19.66 7.37 -0.33
N LEU A 524 20.28 7.90 0.71
CA LEU A 524 19.62 8.52 1.83
C LEU A 524 20.19 9.92 1.99
N ARG A 525 19.30 10.89 2.11
CA ARG A 525 19.67 12.25 2.48
C ARG A 525 19.03 12.58 3.81
N TYR A 526 19.86 12.89 4.80
CA TYR A 526 19.41 13.41 6.08
C TYR A 526 19.93 14.83 6.25
N GLY A 527 19.07 15.83 6.00
CA GLY A 527 19.47 17.24 5.95
C GLY A 527 20.51 17.52 4.86
N SER A 528 21.74 17.88 5.25
CA SER A 528 22.86 18.13 4.33
C SER A 528 23.72 16.90 4.05
N ILE A 529 23.49 15.79 4.76
CA ILE A 529 24.29 14.57 4.65
C ILE A 529 23.66 13.69 3.57
N ARG A 530 24.47 13.23 2.61
CA ARG A 530 24.06 12.27 1.59
C ARG A 530 24.87 10.99 1.74
N VAL A 531 24.17 9.87 1.78
CA VAL A 531 24.73 8.52 1.85
C VAL A 531 24.27 7.78 0.58
N GLU A 532 25.20 7.41 -0.31
CA GLU A 532 24.88 6.84 -1.63
C GLU A 532 25.09 5.32 -1.72
N ASP A 533 25.70 4.68 -0.71
CA ASP A 533 26.02 3.23 -0.72
C ASP A 533 25.45 2.49 0.50
N LEU A 534 24.12 2.41 0.54
CA LEU A 534 23.36 1.70 1.58
C LEU A 534 23.33 0.16 1.38
N ASN A 535 24.00 -0.36 0.36
CA ASN A 535 24.14 -1.81 0.12
C ASN A 535 25.53 -2.35 0.51
N SER A 536 26.37 -1.51 1.14
CA SER A 536 27.72 -1.88 1.54
C SER A 536 27.73 -2.75 2.81
N LYS A 537 28.82 -3.49 3.04
CA LYS A 537 29.02 -4.30 4.24
C LYS A 537 29.16 -3.48 5.55
N ASN A 538 29.23 -2.15 5.44
CA ASN A 538 29.45 -1.22 6.56
C ASN A 538 28.25 -0.28 6.73
N LEU A 539 27.02 -0.79 6.59
CA LEU A 539 25.79 -0.01 6.73
C LEU A 539 25.70 0.69 8.10
N ASP A 540 26.13 0.01 9.17
CA ASP A 540 26.18 0.57 10.53
C ASP A 540 27.06 1.83 10.60
N GLU A 541 28.22 1.82 9.93
CA GLU A 541 29.15 2.95 9.90
C GLU A 541 28.57 4.10 9.06
N ALA A 542 27.97 3.78 7.91
CA ALA A 542 27.37 4.77 7.02
C ALA A 542 26.15 5.48 7.62
N LEU A 543 25.35 4.77 8.43
CA LEU A 543 24.16 5.32 9.09
C LEU A 543 24.44 5.90 10.48
N SER A 544 25.60 5.62 11.08
CA SER A 544 25.95 6.10 12.43
C SER A 544 25.75 7.60 12.62
N GLN A 545 26.20 8.42 11.66
CA GLN A 545 26.08 9.88 11.74
C GLN A 545 24.65 10.38 11.51
N PRO A 546 23.90 9.95 10.45
CA PRO A 546 22.47 10.26 10.33
C PRO A 546 21.64 9.85 11.54
N MET A 547 21.88 8.65 12.10
CA MET A 547 21.17 8.16 13.28
C MET A 547 21.46 9.00 14.51
N ALA A 548 22.73 9.34 14.77
CA ALA A 548 23.09 10.20 15.89
C ALA A 548 22.42 11.58 15.80
N LEU A 549 22.30 12.15 14.59
CA LEU A 549 21.61 13.44 14.38
C LEU A 549 20.09 13.33 14.49
N ALA A 550 19.50 12.20 14.09
CA ALA A 550 18.08 11.93 14.30
C ALA A 550 17.77 11.78 15.80
N GLU A 551 18.62 11.06 16.53
CA GLU A 551 18.52 10.90 17.97
C GLU A 551 18.73 12.23 18.72
N GLU A 552 19.74 13.03 18.35
CA GLU A 552 19.97 14.37 18.91
C GLU A 552 18.75 15.28 18.68
N ARG A 553 18.16 15.23 17.47
CA ARG A 553 16.94 15.98 17.16
C ARG A 553 15.79 15.54 18.06
N LEU A 554 15.56 14.24 18.23
CA LEU A 554 14.53 13.72 19.13
C LEU A 554 14.77 14.16 20.57
N GLN A 555 15.98 14.00 21.10
CA GLN A 555 16.34 14.42 22.45
C GLN A 555 16.17 15.93 22.69
N SER A 556 16.35 16.75 21.65
CA SER A 556 16.14 18.20 21.73
C SER A 556 14.66 18.61 21.73
N LEU A 557 13.79 17.84 21.05
CA LEU A 557 12.37 18.14 20.87
C LEU A 557 11.50 17.48 21.94
N GLU A 558 11.85 16.28 22.39
CA GLU A 558 11.07 15.47 23.33
C GLU A 558 10.71 16.22 24.62
N PRO A 559 11.61 16.98 25.30
CA PRO A 559 11.24 17.73 26.50
C PRO A 559 10.19 18.82 26.24
N ARG A 560 10.24 19.46 25.06
CA ARG A 560 9.28 20.48 24.65
C ARG A 560 7.93 19.84 24.37
N VAL A 561 7.92 18.75 23.61
CA VAL A 561 6.70 18.00 23.31
C VAL A 561 6.09 17.36 24.54
N ARG A 562 6.88 16.87 25.49
CA ARG A 562 6.38 16.41 26.80
C ARG A 562 5.58 17.49 27.52
N THR A 563 6.10 18.72 27.52
CA THR A 563 5.42 19.87 28.13
C THR A 563 4.13 20.21 27.41
N ILE A 564 4.10 20.07 26.08
CA ILE A 564 2.91 20.27 25.25
C ILE A 564 1.88 19.17 25.51
N ASP A 565 2.29 17.90 25.54
CA ASP A 565 1.42 16.74 25.83
C ASP A 565 0.80 16.85 27.23
N GLU A 566 1.60 17.25 28.21
CA GLU A 566 1.13 17.53 29.56
C GLU A 566 0.14 18.73 29.58
N ALA A 567 0.40 19.79 28.81
CA ALA A 567 -0.50 20.93 28.70
C ALA A 567 -1.84 20.57 28.02
N VAL A 568 -1.82 19.74 26.97
CA VAL A 568 -3.02 19.19 26.32
C VAL A 568 -3.84 18.38 27.32
N PHE A 569 -3.19 17.50 28.07
CA PHE A 569 -3.85 16.74 29.13
C PHE A 569 -4.49 17.65 30.17
N LYS A 570 -3.74 18.60 30.73
CA LYS A 570 -4.25 19.52 31.77
C LYS A 570 -5.43 20.33 31.27
N TRP A 571 -5.36 20.83 30.04
CA TRP A 571 -6.44 21.58 29.41
C TRP A 571 -7.71 20.72 29.25
N LEU A 572 -7.58 19.51 28.72
CA LEU A 572 -8.69 18.57 28.57
C LEU A 572 -9.28 18.15 29.93
N TYR A 573 -8.43 17.81 30.89
CA TYR A 573 -8.82 17.38 32.22
C TYR A 573 -9.59 18.48 32.98
N SER A 574 -9.25 19.76 32.75
CA SER A 574 -9.98 20.87 33.36
C SER A 574 -11.45 20.97 32.91
N HIS A 575 -11.79 20.38 31.76
CA HIS A 575 -13.13 20.38 31.19
C HIS A 575 -13.88 19.04 31.40
N ASP A 576 -13.19 17.90 31.28
CA ASP A 576 -13.76 16.56 31.50
C ASP A 576 -12.77 15.66 32.25
N ARG A 577 -12.93 15.58 33.58
CA ARG A 577 -11.91 14.96 34.46
C ARG A 577 -11.85 13.44 34.33
N GLY A 578 -13.00 12.78 34.39
CA GLY A 578 -13.05 11.33 34.59
C GLY A 578 -12.62 10.53 33.36
N ALA A 579 -13.20 10.88 32.20
CA ALA A 579 -12.95 10.15 30.97
C ALA A 579 -11.57 10.47 30.38
N VAL A 580 -11.13 11.73 30.44
CA VAL A 580 -9.79 12.12 29.95
C VAL A 580 -8.68 11.44 30.73
N ALA A 581 -8.77 11.39 32.07
CA ALA A 581 -7.78 10.68 32.87
C ALA A 581 -7.70 9.20 32.54
N ARG A 582 -8.85 8.53 32.36
CA ARG A 582 -8.89 7.13 31.93
C ARG A 582 -8.23 6.94 30.57
N SER A 583 -8.59 7.74 29.56
CA SER A 583 -8.02 7.61 28.21
C SER A 583 -6.50 7.81 28.16
N TYR A 584 -5.95 8.76 28.93
CA TYR A 584 -4.50 8.93 29.00
C TYR A 584 -3.80 7.76 29.73
N CYS A 585 -4.42 7.21 30.78
CA CYS A 585 -3.93 5.97 31.40
C CYS A 585 -3.91 4.82 30.40
N ASP A 586 -5.00 4.60 29.66
CA ASP A 586 -5.12 3.53 28.68
C ASP A 586 -4.07 3.66 27.56
N ILE A 587 -3.80 4.89 27.10
CA ILE A 587 -2.77 5.16 26.09
C ILE A 587 -1.37 4.84 26.61
N PHE A 588 -0.99 5.36 27.78
CA PHE A 588 0.35 5.11 28.35
C PHE A 588 0.53 3.63 28.70
N TYR A 589 -0.51 3.01 29.23
CA TYR A 589 -0.53 1.58 29.50
C TYR A 589 -0.31 0.76 28.22
N ALA A 590 -1.11 1.00 27.18
CA ALA A 590 -0.97 0.32 25.90
C ALA A 590 0.40 0.59 25.25
N GLN A 591 0.93 1.81 25.33
CA GLN A 591 2.27 2.16 24.82
C GLN A 591 3.39 1.39 25.51
N SER A 592 3.39 1.38 26.83
CA SER A 592 4.38 0.65 27.62
C SER A 592 4.33 -0.84 27.32
N PHE A 593 3.12 -1.40 27.22
CA PHE A 593 2.91 -2.79 26.83
C PHE A 593 3.44 -3.06 25.41
N LEU A 594 3.06 -2.25 24.41
CA LEU A 594 3.47 -2.43 23.01
C LEU A 594 5.00 -2.33 22.85
N SER A 595 5.66 -1.38 23.54
CA SER A 595 7.13 -1.31 23.51
C SER A 595 7.79 -2.57 24.09
N SER A 596 7.16 -3.18 25.10
CA SER A 596 7.64 -4.41 25.71
C SER A 596 7.35 -5.61 24.78
N ALA A 597 6.19 -5.60 24.11
CA ALA A 597 5.73 -6.64 23.20
C ALA A 597 6.48 -6.67 21.86
N ASP A 598 7.02 -5.55 21.37
CA ASP A 598 7.86 -5.51 20.15
C ASP A 598 9.03 -6.50 20.23
N THR A 599 9.62 -6.64 21.43
CA THR A 599 10.71 -7.61 21.67
C THR A 599 10.24 -9.06 21.54
N LEU A 600 8.99 -9.33 21.92
CA LEU A 600 8.33 -10.62 21.83
C LEU A 600 7.91 -10.93 20.38
N ALA A 601 7.39 -9.94 19.67
CA ALA A 601 7.02 -10.03 18.26
C ALA A 601 8.25 -10.34 17.38
N ASP A 602 9.35 -9.62 17.55
CA ASP A 602 10.62 -9.86 16.86
C ASP A 602 11.17 -11.28 17.12
N ARG A 603 10.90 -11.85 18.30
CA ARG A 603 11.28 -13.24 18.61
C ARG A 603 10.32 -14.25 18.01
N GLY A 604 9.02 -13.97 18.04
CA GLY A 604 7.99 -14.76 17.38
C GLY A 604 8.23 -14.87 15.88
N GLU A 605 8.57 -13.78 15.20
CA GLU A 605 8.93 -13.78 13.78
C GLU A 605 10.20 -14.59 13.50
N ARG A 606 11.25 -14.44 14.32
CA ARG A 606 12.48 -15.24 14.19
C ARG A 606 12.21 -16.74 14.33
N LEU A 607 11.37 -17.11 15.29
CA LEU A 607 10.94 -18.48 15.53
C LEU A 607 10.08 -19.01 14.38
N GLN A 608 9.15 -18.20 13.86
CA GLN A 608 8.33 -18.56 12.70
C GLN A 608 9.17 -18.72 11.42
N ALA A 609 10.10 -17.81 11.17
CA ALA A 609 11.04 -17.92 10.05
C ALA A 609 11.98 -19.13 10.21
N TRP A 610 12.34 -19.50 11.44
CA TRP A 610 13.07 -20.73 11.73
C TRP A 610 12.20 -21.97 11.46
N LEU A 611 10.94 -21.97 11.91
CA LEU A 611 9.96 -23.03 11.65
C LEU A 611 9.74 -23.23 10.17
N ASP A 612 9.62 -22.15 9.40
CA ASP A 612 9.48 -22.22 7.95
C ASP A 612 10.76 -22.79 7.30
N ARG A 613 11.96 -22.43 7.79
CA ARG A 613 13.22 -23.05 7.35
C ARG A 613 13.31 -24.54 7.68
N VAL A 614 12.86 -24.96 8.86
CA VAL A 614 12.87 -26.37 9.28
C VAL A 614 11.81 -27.18 8.54
N ASN A 615 10.61 -26.63 8.35
CA ASN A 615 9.57 -27.21 7.51
C ASN A 615 10.03 -27.32 6.04
N GLU A 616 10.85 -26.40 5.55
CA GLU A 616 11.47 -26.49 4.23
C GLU A 616 12.62 -27.51 4.13
N GLN A 617 13.34 -27.80 5.22
CA GLN A 617 14.52 -28.66 5.21
C GLN A 617 14.23 -30.16 5.46
N LEU A 618 12.97 -30.55 5.69
CA LEU A 618 12.51 -31.94 5.80
C LEU A 618 13.42 -32.82 6.68
N LEU A 619 13.23 -32.69 8.00
CA LEU A 619 13.34 -33.74 9.02
C LEU A 619 14.67 -34.47 9.27
N ASP A 620 15.71 -34.34 8.45
CA ASP A 620 16.96 -35.11 8.64
C ASP A 620 18.03 -34.38 9.49
N ALA A 621 17.79 -33.14 9.90
CA ALA A 621 18.67 -32.40 10.79
C ALA A 621 18.28 -32.59 12.27
N LYS A 622 18.81 -33.70 12.79
CA LYS A 622 19.28 -33.99 14.16
C LYS A 622 18.67 -33.21 15.33
N LYS A 623 18.20 -33.96 16.33
CA LYS A 623 18.07 -33.69 17.78
C LYS A 623 18.59 -32.35 18.34
N ALA A 624 19.77 -31.87 17.92
CA ALA A 624 20.27 -30.53 18.26
C ALA A 624 19.38 -29.38 17.76
N GLU A 625 18.76 -29.48 16.57
CA GLU A 625 17.82 -28.47 16.07
C GLU A 625 16.47 -28.53 16.81
N ALA A 626 16.04 -29.74 17.19
CA ALA A 626 14.88 -29.91 18.07
C ALA A 626 15.17 -29.38 19.49
N GLU A 627 16.39 -29.53 20.01
CA GLU A 627 16.82 -28.94 21.29
C GLU A 627 16.84 -27.41 21.22
N VAL A 628 17.32 -26.83 20.12
CA VAL A 628 17.25 -25.37 19.88
C VAL A 628 15.80 -24.90 19.82
N PHE A 629 14.93 -25.61 19.09
CA PHE A 629 13.50 -25.30 19.01
C PHE A 629 12.79 -25.35 20.36
N MET A 630 12.99 -26.43 21.12
CA MET A 630 12.40 -26.59 22.44
C MET A 630 12.89 -25.49 23.39
N LYS A 631 14.18 -25.13 23.29
CA LYS A 631 14.75 -24.03 24.08
C LYS A 631 14.17 -22.66 23.68
N GLU A 632 14.04 -22.36 22.39
CA GLU A 632 13.48 -21.09 21.93
C GLU A 632 11.98 -20.99 22.23
N THR A 633 11.24 -22.09 22.11
CA THR A 633 9.81 -22.15 22.43
C THR A 633 9.57 -22.04 23.93
N SER A 634 10.40 -22.70 24.77
CA SER A 634 10.37 -22.54 26.22
C SER A 634 10.69 -21.11 26.64
N ALA A 635 11.73 -20.51 26.07
CA ALA A 635 12.08 -19.13 26.38
C ALA A 635 10.97 -18.15 25.97
N LEU A 636 10.30 -18.38 24.83
CA LEU A 636 9.14 -17.57 24.43
C LEU A 636 7.95 -17.76 25.38
N MET A 637 7.71 -18.99 25.85
CA MET A 637 6.68 -19.29 26.85
C MET A 637 6.97 -18.57 28.18
N ASP A 638 8.23 -18.59 28.64
CA ASP A 638 8.65 -17.90 29.86
C ASP A 638 8.41 -16.39 29.74
N ASP A 639 8.72 -15.80 28.59
CA ASP A 639 8.49 -14.37 28.35
C ASP A 639 7.01 -14.01 28.26
N VAL A 640 6.20 -14.83 27.57
CA VAL A 640 4.73 -14.65 27.54
C VAL A 640 4.17 -14.73 28.95
N THR A 641 4.56 -15.74 29.72
CA THR A 641 4.14 -15.94 31.11
C THR A 641 4.59 -14.77 32.00
N ALA A 642 5.78 -14.23 31.77
CA ALA A 642 6.28 -13.06 32.48
C ALA A 642 5.53 -11.77 32.12
N LEU A 643 4.93 -11.68 30.92
CA LEU A 643 4.11 -10.54 30.49
C LEU A 643 2.65 -10.63 30.98
N LEU A 644 2.11 -11.83 31.21
CA LEU A 644 0.71 -12.03 31.64
C LEU A 644 0.29 -11.20 32.87
N PRO A 645 1.11 -11.05 33.93
CA PRO A 645 0.75 -10.24 35.10
C PRO A 645 0.62 -8.75 34.81
N TYR A 646 1.20 -8.27 33.72
CA TYR A 646 1.16 -6.87 33.31
C TYR A 646 -0.01 -6.57 32.36
N ILE A 647 -0.83 -7.57 31.99
CA ILE A 647 -2.04 -7.38 31.18
C ILE A 647 -3.17 -6.82 32.06
N ASP A 648 -3.66 -5.64 31.71
CA ASP A 648 -4.83 -4.99 32.30
C ASP A 648 -6.07 -5.46 31.55
N TRP A 649 -6.63 -6.57 32.02
CA TRP A 649 -7.82 -7.18 31.42
C TRP A 649 -9.06 -6.28 31.56
N ASP A 650 -9.12 -5.43 32.58
CA ASP A 650 -10.26 -4.55 32.83
C ASP A 650 -10.28 -3.42 31.80
N ALA A 651 -9.11 -2.86 31.44
CA ALA A 651 -9.01 -1.86 30.38
C ALA A 651 -9.42 -2.41 28.99
N LEU A 652 -9.18 -3.70 28.72
CA LEU A 652 -9.54 -4.33 27.45
C LEU A 652 -11.03 -4.69 27.33
N GLU A 653 -11.74 -4.86 28.45
CA GLU A 653 -13.18 -5.16 28.47
C GLU A 653 -14.02 -4.04 27.85
N ASP A 654 -13.52 -2.79 27.93
CA ASP A 654 -14.18 -1.62 27.33
C ASP A 654 -14.10 -1.60 25.78
N VAL A 655 -13.26 -2.46 25.16
CA VAL A 655 -12.90 -2.37 23.73
C VAL A 655 -13.18 -3.64 22.92
N GLU A 656 -13.32 -4.81 23.55
CA GLU A 656 -13.62 -6.08 22.87
C GLU A 656 -14.90 -6.76 23.38
N ASP A 657 -15.55 -7.57 22.54
CA ASP A 657 -16.70 -8.38 22.95
C ASP A 657 -16.30 -9.35 24.08
N ALA A 658 -17.11 -9.38 25.15
CA ALA A 658 -16.84 -10.12 26.38
C ALA A 658 -16.59 -11.62 26.13
N ALA A 659 -17.18 -12.20 25.09
CA ALA A 659 -16.98 -13.60 24.74
C ALA A 659 -15.58 -13.90 24.16
N GLY A 660 -15.03 -12.99 23.35
CA GLY A 660 -13.69 -13.14 22.76
C GLY A 660 -12.59 -12.95 23.80
N LEU A 661 -12.73 -11.92 24.63
CA LEU A 661 -11.80 -11.62 25.72
C LEU A 661 -11.74 -12.77 26.75
N GLN A 662 -12.88 -13.39 27.07
CA GLN A 662 -12.93 -14.55 27.98
C GLN A 662 -12.15 -15.76 27.44
N GLU A 663 -12.21 -16.03 26.14
CA GLU A 663 -11.46 -17.13 25.53
C GLU A 663 -9.95 -16.87 25.53
N LEU A 664 -9.55 -15.62 25.31
CA LEU A 664 -8.15 -15.19 25.45
C LEU A 664 -7.65 -15.32 26.89
N ARG A 665 -8.44 -14.88 27.86
CA ARG A 665 -8.13 -15.04 29.28
C ARG A 665 -7.99 -16.51 29.68
N ARG A 666 -8.89 -17.37 29.21
CA ARG A 666 -8.81 -18.82 29.42
C ARG A 666 -7.52 -19.42 28.82
N THR A 667 -7.07 -18.90 27.68
CA THR A 667 -5.82 -19.30 27.03
C THR A 667 -4.61 -18.84 27.85
N ALA A 668 -4.61 -17.61 28.34
CA ALA A 668 -3.59 -17.08 29.24
C ALA A 668 -3.45 -17.92 30.52
N ASP A 669 -4.57 -18.21 31.17
CA ASP A 669 -4.60 -19.04 32.39
C ASP A 669 -4.04 -20.44 32.14
N SER A 670 -4.21 -20.99 30.93
CA SER A 670 -3.66 -22.29 30.55
C SER A 670 -2.13 -22.30 30.44
N PHE A 671 -1.49 -21.16 30.17
CA PHE A 671 -0.04 -21.04 30.18
C PHE A 671 0.51 -21.01 31.60
N VAL A 672 -0.16 -20.27 32.50
CA VAL A 672 0.21 -20.19 33.92
C VAL A 672 0.03 -21.54 34.62
N ALA A 673 -1.07 -22.25 34.33
CA ALA A 673 -1.39 -23.51 35.00
C ALA A 673 -0.50 -24.70 34.59
N LYS A 674 0.16 -24.63 33.42
CA LYS A 674 1.00 -25.72 32.91
C LYS A 674 2.39 -25.82 33.56
N ASP A 675 2.81 -24.82 34.34
CA ASP A 675 4.12 -24.79 35.00
C ASP A 675 4.23 -25.77 36.20
N GLU A 676 3.10 -26.26 36.75
CA GLU A 676 3.12 -27.04 37.99
C GLU A 676 3.20 -28.57 37.84
N ASN A 677 2.99 -29.21 36.68
CA ASN A 677 3.05 -30.69 36.62
C ASN A 677 3.35 -31.44 35.30
N GLU A 678 3.40 -30.85 34.11
CA GLU A 678 3.58 -31.64 32.87
C GLU A 678 4.46 -30.96 31.82
N ALA A 679 5.77 -31.24 31.87
CA ALA A 679 6.78 -30.68 30.98
C ALA A 679 6.89 -31.34 29.58
N GLU A 680 5.84 -31.99 29.05
CA GLU A 680 5.99 -32.75 27.78
C GLU A 680 4.91 -32.59 26.71
N GLU A 681 3.90 -31.73 26.86
CA GLU A 681 2.90 -31.54 25.81
C GLU A 681 3.05 -30.19 25.09
N THR A 682 3.55 -30.28 23.86
CA THR A 682 3.70 -29.22 22.87
C THR A 682 2.49 -28.28 22.88
N VAL A 683 2.62 -27.13 23.55
CA VAL A 683 1.81 -25.97 23.15
C VAL A 683 2.24 -25.70 21.73
N GLU A 684 1.32 -25.90 20.77
CA GLU A 684 1.61 -25.60 19.38
C GLU A 684 2.13 -24.18 19.32
N THR A 685 3.32 -23.97 18.76
CA THR A 685 3.93 -22.64 18.63
C THR A 685 2.96 -21.64 18.01
N ARG A 686 2.08 -22.14 17.13
CA ARG A 686 0.97 -21.41 16.55
C ARG A 686 0.01 -20.80 17.58
N THR A 687 -0.28 -21.50 18.68
CA THR A 687 -1.14 -21.02 19.77
C THR A 687 -0.46 -19.90 20.55
N LEU A 688 0.86 -20.01 20.83
CA LEU A 688 1.62 -18.95 21.51
C LEU A 688 1.73 -17.69 20.64
N THR A 689 2.09 -17.87 19.37
CA THR A 689 2.20 -16.76 18.42
C THR A 689 0.83 -16.11 18.20
N SER A 690 -0.24 -16.89 18.02
CA SER A 690 -1.59 -16.36 17.85
C SER A 690 -2.09 -15.63 19.10
N PHE A 691 -1.79 -16.14 20.30
CA PHE A 691 -2.14 -15.48 21.55
C PHE A 691 -1.44 -14.13 21.68
N ALA A 692 -0.12 -14.10 21.48
CA ALA A 692 0.66 -12.85 21.52
C ALA A 692 0.15 -11.83 20.50
N GLN A 693 -0.13 -12.25 19.26
CA GLN A 693 -0.68 -11.40 18.22
C GLN A 693 -2.05 -10.82 18.58
N ASN A 694 -2.94 -11.63 19.15
CA ASN A 694 -4.27 -11.18 19.56
C ASN A 694 -4.18 -10.15 20.70
N ILE A 695 -3.31 -10.36 21.68
CA ILE A 695 -3.11 -9.42 22.79
C ILE A 695 -2.49 -8.10 22.31
N VAL A 696 -1.51 -8.14 21.38
CA VAL A 696 -0.96 -6.94 20.75
C VAL A 696 -2.05 -6.17 19.99
N GLN A 697 -2.87 -6.87 19.20
CA GLN A 697 -3.98 -6.27 18.46
C GLN A 697 -5.00 -5.60 19.39
N LEU A 698 -5.28 -6.21 20.53
CA LEU A 698 -6.18 -5.68 21.56
C LEU A 698 -5.68 -4.38 22.16
N HIS A 699 -4.43 -4.33 22.60
CA HIS A 699 -3.83 -3.11 23.17
C HIS A 699 -3.74 -1.99 22.13
N GLU A 700 -3.45 -2.32 20.88
CA GLU A 700 -3.48 -1.33 19.80
C GLU A 700 -4.90 -0.80 19.56
N THR A 701 -5.92 -1.67 19.66
CA THR A 701 -7.32 -1.24 19.55
C THR A 701 -7.72 -0.34 20.73
N LEU A 702 -7.31 -0.68 21.95
CA LEU A 702 -7.52 0.15 23.15
C LEU A 702 -6.90 1.53 22.98
N ARG A 703 -5.65 1.57 22.54
CA ARG A 703 -4.91 2.81 22.28
C ARG A 703 -5.61 3.67 21.24
N GLN A 704 -6.08 3.08 20.14
CA GLN A 704 -6.80 3.79 19.09
C GLN A 704 -8.15 4.34 19.58
N ALA A 705 -8.89 3.55 20.37
CA ALA A 705 -10.16 3.99 20.96
C ALA A 705 -9.95 5.20 21.91
N ALA A 706 -8.95 5.13 22.80
CA ALA A 706 -8.62 6.22 23.71
C ALA A 706 -8.15 7.49 22.97
N ARG A 707 -7.35 7.35 21.91
CA ARG A 707 -6.95 8.49 21.04
C ARG A 707 -8.14 9.13 20.35
N GLY A 708 -9.06 8.31 19.81
CA GLY A 708 -10.29 8.78 19.18
C GLY A 708 -11.13 9.62 20.14
N PHE A 709 -11.33 9.15 21.38
CA PHE A 709 -12.01 9.90 22.43
C PHE A 709 -11.35 11.26 22.71
N ILE A 710 -10.04 11.30 22.88
CA ILE A 710 -9.30 12.55 23.14
C ILE A 710 -9.51 13.55 22.00
N ALA A 711 -9.37 13.09 20.75
CA ALA A 711 -9.48 13.95 19.58
C ALA A 711 -10.86 14.61 19.46
N ASP A 712 -11.93 13.84 19.73
CA ASP A 712 -13.28 14.36 19.66
C ASP A 712 -13.57 15.34 20.79
N ARG A 713 -13.07 15.05 22.00
CA ARG A 713 -13.22 15.97 23.12
C ARG A 713 -12.48 17.29 22.87
N VAL A 714 -11.28 17.25 22.28
CA VAL A 714 -10.59 18.47 21.82
C VAL A 714 -11.47 19.22 20.82
N TYR A 715 -12.05 18.52 19.85
CA TYR A 715 -12.89 19.15 18.84
C TYR A 715 -14.14 19.82 19.46
N GLU A 716 -14.87 19.12 20.32
CA GLU A 716 -16.07 19.64 21.00
C GLU A 716 -15.76 20.91 21.81
N LEU A 717 -14.65 20.90 22.57
CA LEU A 717 -14.25 22.04 23.40
C LEU A 717 -13.81 23.23 22.56
N ARG A 718 -13.13 23.01 21.43
CA ARG A 718 -12.78 24.10 20.49
C ARG A 718 -14.01 24.64 19.76
N ALA A 719 -15.00 23.81 19.45
CA ALA A 719 -16.27 24.24 18.86
C ALA A 719 -17.18 25.01 19.85
N ALA A 720 -17.00 24.79 21.16
CA ALA A 720 -17.75 25.48 22.22
C ALA A 720 -17.08 26.77 22.74
N GLY A 721 -15.84 27.07 22.31
CA GLY A 721 -15.07 28.27 22.68
C GLY A 721 -15.35 29.50 21.77
N PRO A 722 -14.98 30.72 22.19
CA PRO A 722 -15.40 31.94 21.50
C PRO A 722 -14.69 32.08 20.15
N ASP A 723 -15.50 32.07 19.09
CA ASP A 723 -15.25 32.59 17.74
C ASP A 723 -13.77 32.84 17.35
N MET A 724 -13.15 31.85 16.72
CA MET A 724 -11.94 32.04 15.90
C MET A 724 -12.28 32.68 14.54
N THR A 725 -13.21 33.64 14.52
CA THR A 725 -13.41 34.61 13.43
C THR A 725 -12.92 36.00 13.86
N GLY A 726 -11.82 36.06 14.60
CA GLY A 726 -11.11 37.29 14.93
C GLY A 726 -10.22 37.81 13.80
N LEU A 727 -10.80 38.12 12.64
CA LEU A 727 -10.17 39.01 11.65
C LEU A 727 -10.94 40.34 11.65
N GLY A 728 -10.41 41.29 12.42
CA GLY A 728 -10.58 42.74 12.29
C GLY A 728 -11.96 43.28 11.90
N SER A 729 -12.79 43.60 12.89
CA SER A 729 -13.64 44.79 12.78
C SER A 729 -13.19 45.79 13.84
N SER A 730 -12.66 46.90 13.34
CA SER A 730 -12.33 48.09 14.13
C SER A 730 -13.63 48.70 14.67
N GLU A 731 -13.82 48.70 15.98
CA GLU A 731 -14.75 49.61 16.64
C GLU A 731 -14.18 51.04 16.64
N GLU A 732 -14.42 51.75 15.54
CA GLU A 732 -14.58 53.21 15.52
C GLU A 732 -15.91 53.47 14.79
N ASP A 733 -17.01 53.50 15.56
CA ASP A 733 -18.21 54.33 15.33
C ASP A 733 -19.37 53.86 16.24
N ALA A 734 -19.46 54.45 17.45
CA ALA A 734 -20.70 54.84 18.17
C ALA A 734 -20.40 55.32 19.60
#